data_AF-A0A952ZR64-F1
#
_entry.id   AF-A0A952ZR64-F1
#
_cell.length_a   1.000
_cell.length_b   1.000
_cell.length_c   1.000
_cell.angle_alpha   90.00
_cell.angle_beta   90.00
_cell.angle_gamma   90.00
#
_symmetry.space_group_name_H-M   'P 1'
#
loop_
_entity.id
_entity.type
_entity.pdbx_description
1 polymer ?
#
loop_
_entity_poly.entity_id
_entity_poly.type
_entity_poly.pdbx_seq_one_letter_code
_entity_poly.pdbx_strand_id
1 'polypeptide(L)'
;MHLCQLRTLCAFAFASFGFVSGALAYTENFDDGAAQNWSVISGSSWAVNSASYYHNKGSPTDAVGLALYDPTTWTTNFVFSSRLRSDLTSTVGTIRKVGLVFNYVDSGNYYTVLFAPDQTSGNVELLQTVGGTTTTVATGTFAGAAGTWFTAVVTRLKASTSVAVNGVTVINSAANQTLGGGKVGVTDRTNFSRFDDITVSVPTVEVRGLGVAIANGDSTPATTDDTDFGSLDITTGATTHTFTILNTGEAALSLDTFTSTNAEFAISAPGATTVAPAGSTTFTVTFNPSATGTRKATLRFNNSDPAAGQSPFKFTVQGVGTTSVSGDPAINVKGAGVTISDGDTSPSSTDGTDFGSAAIGGGLVTKTFTIENTGLVPLPVSSLAFIPTGDFSQSGSLPSSVAAGGSATFSVKFAPAATGLRTTTLVLNNGDPAHAPYQFNLQGTGTGTGAPEIEVDGDAGYFDGTNYVIITTGDTTPSIHDHTDFGSADIRDEGEVRTYTIRNTGNGPLTVGSVSLSGANASDFTVIAQPDSSVDGRRKTTFSVRFKPTATGTRTATVTFTNSDSNEGTYTFAIQGTGTASVAYAQDFSGTAPEWTVVAGTSWAPASGSYLHNKGNPTDALGRAIATTGSWATDYVYSLRMKSQLQSTGVTFRKVGAVYNYVDASNFYEVLFTPDTGAAELRQTIAGTQSTLATGTFTGAGQDIWFDVTIIRYGTRTTIKANDTVVFDDIGGQTLGSGRVGVVDQVNNTRFDDVVVRLAPFKRRFPRIGGMNISGQPGTGLKNYNDSAYQHDLAKLDLAIIGFYDGWNYTGSGLTAGQAQAQVVANIKAMNPNLVLGNYTIMPNISDSSAYASVRAALSNGVGPGGNPNSPVNNDWWARTSNGDQTTFESSATFVTNITSHVTPAPNGDRFPQWMAKSRKAAFFDAVPDYDLWYSDNAFYRPRVDADWNRDGTDDSKDDPAVRVDYRNGMVAYWSKIAELRPDIIVMGNVDGKDSFGGLREPEYQRVLGSAFLEAGMGQSFSEEKPGGLGWYSLKQTFHSMMDNTIAPHLVTMGIYGDVTKSPGYAQFRYGLCTVLMENGYFNYTHTPNSYWGVQWFDEYDLAGTSNTGWLGEAIDPPQRSPWSNGVFRRRFTNGVALVNPRTNLDGTLRAAATVDLTGLGYRRISGTQDSAVNNGANVTTLTLAAGDGIVLRRQ
;
A
#
# COMPACT_ATOMS: atom_id res chain seq x y z
N MET A 1 -1.01 21.29 6.98
CA MET A 1 -1.23 22.24 5.87
C MET A 1 -0.75 21.55 4.60
N HIS A 2 -1.70 21.07 3.81
CA HIS A 2 -1.52 20.46 2.50
C HIS A 2 -2.05 21.47 1.47
N LEU A 3 -1.35 21.63 0.34
CA LEU A 3 -1.88 21.69 -1.04
C LEU A 3 -0.80 22.26 -1.97
N CYS A 4 -0.03 21.37 -2.60
CA CYS A 4 0.38 21.46 -4.02
C CYS A 4 1.39 20.35 -4.33
N GLN A 5 1.00 19.35 -5.11
CA GLN A 5 1.69 18.96 -6.35
C GLN A 5 1.05 17.68 -6.90
N LEU A 6 0.39 17.83 -8.05
CA LEU A 6 0.00 16.76 -8.96
C LEU A 6 0.26 17.28 -10.37
N ARG A 7 1.48 17.05 -10.85
CA ARG A 7 1.88 16.97 -12.26
C ARG A 7 3.09 16.02 -12.23
N THR A 8 3.03 14.83 -12.81
CA THR A 8 3.39 14.59 -14.22
C THR A 8 3.05 13.14 -14.57
N LEU A 9 2.39 12.90 -15.70
CA LEU A 9 2.53 11.67 -16.49
C LEU A 9 1.90 11.90 -17.87
N CYS A 10 2.76 12.10 -18.87
CA CYS A 10 2.74 11.44 -20.17
C CYS A 10 3.77 12.11 -21.09
N ALA A 11 4.90 11.44 -21.28
CA ALA A 11 5.80 11.64 -22.40
C ALA A 11 5.66 10.43 -23.32
N PHE A 12 5.49 10.62 -24.63
CA PHE A 12 6.20 9.92 -25.72
C PHE A 12 5.74 10.42 -27.11
N ALA A 13 6.66 11.07 -27.85
CA ALA A 13 7.07 10.76 -29.23
C ALA A 13 7.86 11.94 -29.87
N PHE A 14 9.02 11.63 -30.47
CA PHE A 14 10.08 12.55 -30.92
C PHE A 14 9.77 13.34 -32.22
N ALA A 15 10.21 14.60 -32.27
CA ALA A 15 10.86 15.19 -33.45
C ALA A 15 11.83 16.32 -33.03
N SER A 16 13.08 16.19 -33.47
CA SER A 16 14.19 17.10 -33.22
C SER A 16 14.04 18.44 -33.94
N PHE A 17 13.91 19.54 -33.20
CA PHE A 17 14.42 20.86 -33.57
C PHE A 17 15.00 21.52 -32.31
N GLY A 18 16.30 21.77 -32.31
CA GLY A 18 16.95 22.48 -31.22
C GLY A 18 16.50 23.93 -31.18
N PHE A 19 15.88 24.34 -30.08
CA PHE A 19 15.78 25.74 -29.69
C PHE A 19 16.29 25.88 -28.25
N VAL A 20 17.23 26.81 -28.06
CA VAL A 20 17.72 27.22 -26.75
C VAL A 20 16.58 27.98 -26.05
N SER A 21 15.89 27.33 -25.12
CA SER A 21 14.89 27.96 -24.27
C SER A 21 15.58 28.59 -23.06
N GLY A 22 16.04 29.83 -23.19
CA GLY A 22 16.36 30.67 -22.02
C GLY A 22 15.07 31.04 -21.29
N ALA A 23 15.05 30.96 -19.96
CA ALA A 23 13.90 31.39 -19.16
C ALA A 23 13.57 32.86 -19.46
N LEU A 24 12.32 33.16 -19.79
CA LEU A 24 11.88 34.53 -20.15
C LEU A 24 11.66 35.44 -18.94
N ALA A 25 11.68 34.89 -17.72
CA ALA A 25 11.57 35.60 -16.45
C ALA A 25 12.85 35.43 -15.61
N TYR A 26 13.22 36.46 -14.83
CA TYR A 26 14.43 36.49 -14.00
C TYR A 26 14.19 37.20 -12.66
N THR A 27 14.84 36.74 -11.60
CA THR A 27 14.80 37.37 -10.27
C THR A 27 16.18 37.33 -9.63
N GLU A 28 16.54 38.37 -8.89
CA GLU A 28 17.82 38.51 -8.19
C GLU A 28 17.68 39.43 -6.97
N ASN A 29 18.08 38.95 -5.80
CA ASN A 29 18.03 39.70 -4.54
C ASN A 29 19.41 39.96 -3.94
N PHE A 30 20.50 39.41 -4.52
CA PHE A 30 21.87 39.61 -4.06
C PHE A 30 22.16 39.23 -2.59
N ASP A 31 21.21 38.61 -1.88
CA ASP A 31 21.32 38.24 -0.47
C ASP A 31 22.36 37.14 -0.24
N ASP A 32 22.68 36.38 -1.29
CA ASP A 32 23.76 35.39 -1.32
C ASP A 32 25.16 36.03 -1.39
N GLY A 33 25.24 37.36 -1.51
CA GLY A 33 26.50 38.08 -1.63
C GLY A 33 27.17 37.92 -3.00
N ALA A 34 26.43 37.50 -4.03
CA ALA A 34 26.93 37.33 -5.38
C ALA A 34 26.06 38.10 -6.40
N ALA A 35 26.69 38.73 -7.39
CA ALA A 35 26.01 39.32 -8.54
C ALA A 35 26.13 38.36 -9.73
N GLN A 36 25.42 37.23 -9.65
CA GLN A 36 25.61 36.11 -10.58
C GLN A 36 25.21 36.50 -12.01
N ASN A 37 26.14 36.38 -12.95
CA ASN A 37 25.94 36.71 -14.37
C ASN A 37 25.71 38.21 -14.67
N TRP A 38 26.24 39.09 -13.80
CA TRP A 38 26.28 40.53 -14.03
C TRP A 38 27.66 41.00 -14.51
N SER A 39 27.68 41.77 -15.60
CA SER A 39 28.88 42.43 -16.11
C SER A 39 28.89 43.92 -15.78
N VAL A 40 30.02 44.40 -15.25
CA VAL A 40 30.31 45.83 -15.11
C VAL A 40 30.77 46.37 -16.45
N ILE A 41 30.00 47.30 -17.02
CA ILE A 41 30.31 47.95 -18.30
C ILE A 41 31.08 49.26 -18.07
N SER A 42 30.75 50.02 -17.03
CA SER A 42 31.47 51.24 -16.66
C SER A 42 31.33 51.61 -15.17
N GLY A 43 32.34 52.32 -14.65
CA GLY A 43 32.49 52.66 -13.23
C GLY A 43 33.16 51.53 -12.45
N SER A 44 34.47 51.62 -12.19
CA SER A 44 35.30 50.50 -11.72
C SER A 44 35.15 50.12 -10.22
N SER A 45 33.99 50.37 -9.60
CA SER A 45 33.83 50.25 -8.14
C SER A 45 32.49 49.63 -7.71
N TRP A 46 31.96 48.73 -8.53
CA TRP A 46 30.81 47.90 -8.18
C TRP A 46 31.21 46.77 -7.25
N ALA A 47 30.35 46.46 -6.30
CA ALA A 47 30.52 45.34 -5.38
C ALA A 47 29.15 44.87 -4.89
N VAL A 48 29.11 43.65 -4.36
CA VAL A 48 27.91 43.05 -3.78
C VAL A 48 28.20 42.71 -2.33
N ASN A 49 27.18 42.83 -1.48
CA ASN A 49 27.17 42.28 -0.13
C ASN A 49 25.84 41.55 0.08
N SER A 50 25.67 40.91 1.24
CA SER A 50 24.50 40.10 1.60
C SER A 50 23.18 40.88 1.75
N ALA A 51 23.04 42.04 1.13
CA ALA A 51 21.87 42.91 1.23
C ALA A 51 21.67 43.86 0.03
N SER A 52 22.63 43.95 -0.91
CA SER A 52 22.51 44.80 -2.09
C SER A 52 23.70 44.65 -3.04
N TYR A 53 23.43 44.88 -4.33
CA TYR A 53 24.45 45.26 -5.30
C TYR A 53 24.65 46.78 -5.24
N TYR A 54 25.89 47.25 -5.10
CA TYR A 54 26.17 48.66 -4.85
C TYR A 54 27.36 49.18 -5.66
N HIS A 55 27.38 50.49 -5.88
CA HIS A 55 28.44 51.17 -6.62
C HIS A 55 28.94 52.40 -5.86
N ASN A 56 30.24 52.46 -5.58
CA ASN A 56 30.88 53.56 -4.84
C ASN A 56 31.98 54.25 -5.65
N LYS A 57 31.70 55.43 -6.21
CA LYS A 57 32.66 56.18 -7.03
C LYS A 57 33.58 57.11 -6.24
N GLY A 58 33.32 57.33 -4.94
CA GLY A 58 34.05 58.30 -4.11
C GLY A 58 33.88 59.79 -4.47
N SER A 59 33.46 60.14 -5.69
CA SER A 59 33.22 61.53 -6.17
C SER A 59 32.07 61.60 -7.20
N PRO A 60 31.25 62.67 -7.23
CA PRO A 60 30.08 62.80 -8.12
C PRO A 60 30.39 63.34 -9.53
N THR A 61 31.57 63.11 -10.11
CA THR A 61 31.84 63.54 -11.50
C THR A 61 30.96 62.76 -12.50
N ASP A 62 30.62 63.37 -13.63
CA ASP A 62 29.64 62.93 -14.65
C ASP A 62 29.84 61.53 -15.29
N ALA A 63 30.79 60.72 -14.80
CA ALA A 63 31.01 59.37 -15.27
C ALA A 63 29.80 58.46 -14.94
N VAL A 64 29.18 57.91 -15.97
CA VAL A 64 28.07 56.95 -15.85
C VAL A 64 28.61 55.64 -15.26
N GLY A 65 27.92 55.12 -14.25
CA GLY A 65 28.07 53.74 -13.80
C GLY A 65 27.06 52.87 -14.54
N LEU A 66 27.48 51.70 -15.00
CA LEU A 66 26.62 50.77 -15.73
C LEU A 66 27.02 49.33 -15.44
N ALA A 67 26.04 48.53 -15.01
CA ALA A 67 26.16 47.08 -14.90
C ALA A 67 24.94 46.40 -15.55
N LEU A 68 25.16 45.30 -16.26
CA LEU A 68 24.15 44.58 -17.05
C LEU A 68 24.06 43.12 -16.64
N TYR A 69 22.87 42.54 -16.72
CA TYR A 69 22.68 41.11 -16.68
C TYR A 69 22.93 40.50 -18.08
N ASP A 70 23.79 39.50 -18.16
CA ASP A 70 24.31 38.99 -19.43
C ASP A 70 23.55 37.84 -20.12
N PRO A 71 23.01 36.83 -19.40
CA PRO A 71 22.52 35.60 -20.01
C PRO A 71 21.33 35.76 -20.96
N THR A 72 20.56 36.83 -20.81
CA THR A 72 19.26 36.97 -21.47
C THR A 72 19.12 38.34 -22.12
N THR A 73 18.55 38.33 -23.32
CA THR A 73 18.04 39.54 -23.97
C THR A 73 16.52 39.46 -23.93
N TRP A 74 15.89 40.52 -23.45
CA TRP A 74 14.43 40.61 -23.45
C TRP A 74 13.99 41.38 -24.68
N THR A 75 12.88 40.94 -25.28
CA THR A 75 12.26 41.63 -26.42
C THR A 75 11.61 42.94 -25.95
N THR A 76 10.64 43.46 -26.67
CA THR A 76 10.04 44.77 -26.39
C THR A 76 8.84 44.71 -25.44
N ASN A 77 8.57 43.57 -24.79
CA ASN A 77 7.49 43.43 -23.81
C ASN A 77 7.98 42.73 -22.54
N PHE A 78 8.10 43.48 -21.44
CA PHE A 78 8.45 42.95 -20.12
C PHE A 78 8.14 44.00 -19.04
N VAL A 79 8.08 43.55 -17.80
CA VAL A 79 8.11 44.41 -16.61
C VAL A 79 9.46 44.20 -15.95
N PHE A 80 10.23 45.27 -15.78
CA PHE A 80 11.51 45.27 -15.09
C PHE A 80 11.40 46.10 -13.82
N SER A 81 11.60 45.47 -12.67
CA SER A 81 11.53 46.11 -11.36
C SER A 81 12.84 45.95 -10.60
N SER A 82 13.13 46.94 -9.76
CA SER A 82 14.23 46.89 -8.79
C SER A 82 13.98 47.87 -7.66
N ARG A 83 14.42 47.51 -6.45
CA ARG A 83 14.59 48.43 -5.34
C ARG A 83 15.89 49.21 -5.52
N LEU A 84 15.79 50.54 -5.41
CA LEU A 84 16.86 51.50 -5.67
C LEU A 84 17.07 52.39 -4.45
N ARG A 85 18.32 52.73 -4.17
CA ARG A 85 18.66 53.70 -3.13
C ARG A 85 19.88 54.51 -3.53
N SER A 86 19.82 55.82 -3.29
CA SER A 86 20.95 56.74 -3.49
C SER A 86 21.47 57.24 -2.14
N ASP A 87 22.68 56.85 -1.75
CA ASP A 87 23.26 57.07 -0.41
C ASP A 87 24.23 58.26 -0.37
N LEU A 88 23.69 59.45 -0.62
CA LEU A 88 24.44 60.71 -0.66
C LEU A 88 25.33 60.95 0.58
N THR A 89 26.57 61.41 0.33
CA THR A 89 27.50 61.83 1.41
C THR A 89 28.09 63.24 1.22
N SER A 90 27.78 64.00 0.15
CA SER A 90 28.27 65.39 0.00
C SER A 90 27.33 66.34 -0.77
N THR A 91 27.40 67.63 -0.44
CA THR A 91 26.55 68.75 -0.92
C THR A 91 26.98 69.38 -2.26
N VAL A 92 27.85 68.74 -3.05
CA VAL A 92 28.42 69.37 -4.27
C VAL A 92 27.89 68.72 -5.56
N GLY A 93 27.25 69.52 -6.43
CA GLY A 93 26.91 69.18 -7.82
C GLY A 93 25.47 68.72 -8.08
N THR A 94 24.86 69.23 -9.15
CA THR A 94 23.45 69.06 -9.59
C THR A 94 23.08 67.67 -10.16
N ILE A 95 23.92 66.64 -10.01
CA ILE A 95 23.76 65.38 -10.73
C ILE A 95 23.85 64.22 -9.74
N ARG A 96 22.67 63.70 -9.35
CA ARG A 96 22.48 62.71 -8.26
C ARG A 96 21.43 61.68 -8.66
N LYS A 97 21.74 60.92 -9.70
CA LYS A 97 20.77 60.01 -10.33
C LYS A 97 21.13 58.55 -10.08
N VAL A 98 20.16 57.76 -9.65
CA VAL A 98 20.21 56.28 -9.64
C VAL A 98 19.14 55.78 -10.60
N GLY A 99 19.33 54.64 -11.25
CA GLY A 99 18.40 54.24 -12.30
C GLY A 99 18.57 52.85 -12.85
N LEU A 100 17.72 52.58 -13.83
CA LEU A 100 17.62 51.31 -14.53
C LEU A 100 17.95 51.51 -16.01
N VAL A 101 18.62 50.52 -16.61
CA VAL A 101 18.90 50.44 -18.04
C VAL A 101 18.17 49.23 -18.62
N PHE A 102 17.58 49.38 -19.80
CA PHE A 102 16.78 48.32 -20.41
C PHE A 102 16.76 48.42 -21.93
N ASN A 103 16.48 47.29 -22.59
CA ASN A 103 16.72 47.09 -24.02
C ASN A 103 18.12 47.57 -24.44
N TYR A 104 19.14 47.25 -23.65
CA TYR A 104 20.53 47.58 -23.98
C TYR A 104 21.02 46.68 -25.10
N VAL A 105 21.18 47.23 -26.30
CA VAL A 105 21.71 46.52 -27.46
C VAL A 105 23.22 46.71 -27.53
N ASP A 106 23.66 47.97 -27.40
CA ASP A 106 25.06 48.39 -27.39
C ASP A 106 25.18 49.78 -26.73
N SER A 107 26.40 50.33 -26.65
CA SER A 107 26.67 51.63 -26.01
C SER A 107 26.05 52.83 -26.74
N GLY A 108 25.57 52.66 -27.97
CA GLY A 108 24.85 53.67 -28.74
C GLY A 108 23.34 53.51 -28.73
N ASN A 109 22.79 52.39 -28.23
CA ASN A 109 21.38 52.02 -28.40
C ASN A 109 20.81 51.37 -27.12
N TYR A 110 20.15 52.16 -26.27
CA TYR A 110 19.51 51.69 -25.03
C TYR A 110 18.51 52.71 -24.45
N TYR A 111 17.69 52.27 -23.49
CA TYR A 111 16.90 53.14 -22.63
C TYR A 111 17.47 53.23 -21.22
N THR A 112 17.30 54.39 -20.59
CA THR A 112 17.51 54.53 -19.15
C THR A 112 16.35 55.25 -18.51
N VAL A 113 16.00 54.86 -17.29
CA VAL A 113 15.21 55.69 -16.39
C VAL A 113 16.06 56.09 -15.21
N LEU A 114 16.16 57.39 -14.97
CA LEU A 114 16.98 57.97 -13.92
C LEU A 114 16.10 58.67 -12.89
N PHE A 115 16.43 58.50 -11.62
CA PHE A 115 15.71 59.03 -10.46
C PHE A 115 16.65 59.93 -9.64
N ALA A 116 16.21 61.15 -9.35
CA ALA A 116 16.88 62.12 -8.50
C ALA A 116 16.08 62.37 -7.21
N PRO A 117 16.07 61.42 -6.25
CA PRO A 117 15.16 61.43 -5.10
C PRO A 117 15.30 62.66 -4.19
N ASP A 118 16.36 63.45 -4.32
CA ASP A 118 16.61 64.67 -3.55
C ASP A 118 16.18 65.96 -4.25
N GLN A 119 15.60 65.88 -5.45
CA GLN A 119 15.04 67.01 -6.19
C GLN A 119 13.52 67.12 -5.99
N THR A 120 13.02 68.36 -5.90
CA THR A 120 11.61 68.66 -5.58
C THR A 120 10.65 68.63 -6.79
N SER A 121 11.15 68.60 -8.03
CA SER A 121 10.32 68.56 -9.25
C SER A 121 11.07 67.97 -10.45
N GLY A 122 10.39 67.22 -11.31
CA GLY A 122 10.98 66.67 -12.54
C GLY A 122 12.07 65.63 -12.28
N ASN A 123 11.96 64.93 -11.15
CA ASN A 123 13.03 64.09 -10.62
C ASN A 123 13.03 62.65 -11.13
N VAL A 124 12.21 62.34 -12.14
CA VAL A 124 12.28 61.10 -12.92
C VAL A 124 12.47 61.47 -14.38
N GLU A 125 13.49 60.90 -15.02
CA GLU A 125 13.79 61.11 -16.43
C GLU A 125 13.84 59.76 -17.15
N LEU A 126 12.93 59.56 -18.10
CA LEU A 126 13.04 58.49 -19.07
C LEU A 126 13.81 59.01 -20.28
N LEU A 127 14.95 58.39 -20.56
CA LEU A 127 15.89 58.76 -21.61
C LEU A 127 16.02 57.64 -22.63
N GLN A 128 16.25 58.04 -23.88
CA GLN A 128 16.53 57.15 -24.99
C GLN A 128 17.86 57.55 -25.63
N THR A 129 18.75 56.57 -25.82
CA THR A 129 19.99 56.72 -26.60
C THR A 129 19.85 55.93 -27.89
N VAL A 130 19.97 56.59 -29.05
CA VAL A 130 19.93 55.97 -30.39
C VAL A 130 21.10 56.50 -31.20
N GLY A 131 21.90 55.61 -31.77
CA GLY A 131 23.11 55.99 -32.51
C GLY A 131 24.08 56.85 -31.69
N GLY A 132 24.13 56.67 -30.37
CA GLY A 132 24.96 57.45 -29.45
C GLY A 132 24.41 58.83 -29.05
N THR A 133 23.24 59.23 -29.56
CA THR A 133 22.58 60.49 -29.18
C THR A 133 21.50 60.23 -28.13
N THR A 134 21.62 60.86 -26.96
CA THR A 134 20.63 60.74 -25.88
C THR A 134 19.59 61.87 -25.93
N THR A 135 18.31 61.50 -25.84
CA THR A 135 17.16 62.41 -25.80
C THR A 135 16.25 62.06 -24.62
N THR A 136 15.55 63.05 -24.08
CA THR A 136 14.51 62.82 -23.06
C THR A 136 13.21 62.40 -23.73
N VAL A 137 12.69 61.24 -23.33
CA VAL A 137 11.40 60.71 -23.79
C VAL A 137 10.26 61.30 -22.98
N ALA A 138 10.40 61.28 -21.65
CA ALA A 138 9.41 61.82 -20.72
C ALA A 138 10.06 62.16 -19.38
N THR A 139 9.43 63.06 -18.64
CA THR A 139 9.77 63.36 -17.25
C THR A 139 8.59 63.07 -16.33
N GLY A 140 8.88 62.72 -15.09
CA GLY A 140 7.92 62.46 -14.03
C GLY A 140 8.36 63.09 -12.72
N THR A 141 7.53 62.99 -11.69
CA THR A 141 7.87 63.46 -10.34
C THR A 141 7.42 62.43 -9.29
N PHE A 142 8.26 62.16 -8.29
CA PHE A 142 7.90 61.37 -7.11
C PHE A 142 8.45 62.00 -5.82
N ALA A 143 7.79 61.76 -4.70
CA ALA A 143 8.27 62.20 -3.39
C ALA A 143 9.29 61.20 -2.84
N GLY A 144 10.56 61.38 -3.21
CA GLY A 144 11.70 60.61 -2.70
C GLY A 144 12.50 61.38 -1.64
N ALA A 145 13.44 60.68 -1.02
CA ALA A 145 14.50 61.29 -0.22
C ALA A 145 15.81 60.53 -0.43
N ALA A 146 16.94 61.25 -0.31
CA ALA A 146 18.26 60.65 -0.22
C ALA A 146 18.32 59.59 0.90
N GLY A 147 19.09 58.52 0.68
CA GLY A 147 19.31 57.45 1.66
C GLY A 147 18.10 56.56 1.93
N THR A 148 17.02 56.70 1.17
CA THR A 148 15.80 55.90 1.32
C THR A 148 15.64 54.95 0.14
N TRP A 149 15.24 53.72 0.42
CA TRP A 149 14.87 52.74 -0.60
C TRP A 149 13.53 53.09 -1.25
N PHE A 150 13.45 52.94 -2.56
CA PHE A 150 12.19 52.98 -3.31
C PHE A 150 12.22 51.93 -4.40
N THR A 151 11.05 51.40 -4.77
CA THR A 151 10.92 50.43 -5.87
C THR A 151 10.57 51.16 -7.15
N ALA A 152 11.38 51.00 -8.19
CA ALA A 152 11.02 51.43 -9.53
C ALA A 152 10.55 50.24 -10.37
N VAL A 153 9.46 50.43 -11.09
CA VAL A 153 8.90 49.45 -12.01
C VAL A 153 8.82 50.08 -13.39
N VAL A 154 9.55 49.53 -14.34
CA VAL A 154 9.50 49.86 -15.77
C VAL A 154 8.60 48.85 -16.45
N THR A 155 7.47 49.31 -17.00
CA THR A 155 6.62 48.49 -17.85
C THR A 155 6.90 48.86 -19.31
N ARG A 156 7.49 47.93 -20.04
CA ARG A 156 7.81 48.08 -21.46
C ARG A 156 6.78 47.35 -22.29
N LEU A 157 6.09 48.09 -23.19
CA LEU A 157 5.11 47.54 -24.12
C LEU A 157 5.37 48.10 -25.53
N LYS A 158 6.01 47.30 -26.38
CA LYS A 158 6.39 47.59 -27.78
C LYS A 158 7.13 48.91 -27.97
N ALA A 159 6.40 50.00 -28.19
CA ALA A 159 6.91 51.35 -28.47
C ALA A 159 6.51 52.37 -27.39
N SER A 160 6.04 51.89 -26.23
CA SER A 160 5.70 52.71 -25.07
C SER A 160 6.38 52.21 -23.80
N THR A 161 6.68 53.13 -22.89
CA THR A 161 7.23 52.80 -21.57
C THR A 161 6.47 53.57 -20.49
N SER A 162 6.03 52.84 -19.47
CA SER A 162 5.52 53.40 -18.23
C SER A 162 6.54 53.19 -17.10
N VAL A 163 6.59 54.13 -16.17
CA VAL A 163 7.41 54.06 -14.97
C VAL A 163 6.52 54.28 -13.76
N ALA A 164 6.59 53.38 -12.79
CA ALA A 164 5.99 53.55 -11.48
C ALA A 164 7.06 53.54 -10.39
N VAL A 165 6.84 54.33 -9.33
CA VAL A 165 7.68 54.37 -8.14
C VAL A 165 6.82 54.07 -6.92
N ASN A 166 7.21 53.08 -6.12
CA ASN A 166 6.47 52.59 -4.96
C ASN A 166 4.98 52.30 -5.29
N GLY A 167 4.74 51.72 -6.47
CA GLY A 167 3.39 51.41 -6.97
C GLY A 167 2.63 52.59 -7.59
N VAL A 168 3.16 53.83 -7.53
CA VAL A 168 2.52 55.01 -8.14
C VAL A 168 3.10 55.28 -9.52
N THR A 169 2.27 55.28 -10.57
CA THR A 169 2.71 55.64 -11.93
C THR A 169 3.13 57.11 -12.00
N VAL A 170 4.39 57.35 -12.37
CA VAL A 170 5.00 58.69 -12.49
C VAL A 170 5.25 59.10 -13.93
N ILE A 171 5.36 58.12 -14.84
CA ILE A 171 5.39 58.30 -16.29
C ILE A 171 4.41 57.27 -16.87
N ASN A 172 3.40 57.72 -17.59
CA ASN A 172 2.36 56.84 -18.13
C ASN A 172 2.49 56.73 -19.66
N SER A 173 2.80 55.53 -20.15
CA SER A 173 2.79 55.14 -21.56
C SER A 173 3.51 56.12 -22.50
N ALA A 174 4.70 56.57 -22.12
CA ALA A 174 5.47 57.50 -22.94
C ALA A 174 5.94 56.81 -24.23
N ALA A 175 5.59 57.39 -25.39
CA ALA A 175 5.99 56.88 -26.69
C ALA A 175 7.50 57.06 -26.92
N ASN A 176 8.17 56.02 -27.40
CA ASN A 176 9.60 56.03 -27.71
C ASN A 176 9.88 55.24 -28.99
N GLN A 177 11.05 55.45 -29.63
CA GLN A 177 11.35 54.71 -30.86
C GLN A 177 11.46 53.21 -30.57
N THR A 178 11.37 52.33 -31.56
CA THR A 178 11.51 50.90 -31.28
C THR A 178 12.99 50.49 -31.37
N LEU A 179 13.65 50.30 -30.23
CA LEU A 179 14.91 49.54 -30.17
C LEU A 179 14.59 48.04 -30.15
N GLY A 180 15.51 47.22 -30.66
CA GLY A 180 15.38 45.76 -30.63
C GLY A 180 15.38 45.18 -29.22
N GLY A 181 15.31 43.84 -29.12
CA GLY A 181 15.52 43.15 -27.84
C GLY A 181 16.93 43.41 -27.31
N GLY A 182 17.07 43.54 -25.99
CA GLY A 182 18.35 43.88 -25.36
C GLY A 182 18.41 43.51 -23.89
N LYS A 183 19.56 43.73 -23.27
CA LYS A 183 19.81 43.40 -21.86
C LYS A 183 19.12 44.41 -20.93
N VAL A 184 18.90 43.99 -19.69
CA VAL A 184 18.53 44.88 -18.58
C VAL A 184 19.70 45.05 -17.62
N GLY A 185 19.63 46.07 -16.79
CA GLY A 185 20.63 46.31 -15.77
C GLY A 185 20.37 47.58 -14.96
N VAL A 186 21.42 48.01 -14.26
CA VAL A 186 21.37 49.13 -13.33
C VAL A 186 22.38 50.20 -13.72
N THR A 187 22.06 51.47 -13.45
CA THR A 187 22.91 52.60 -13.80
C THR A 187 22.86 53.70 -12.73
N ASP A 188 23.92 54.50 -12.66
CA ASP A 188 23.94 55.68 -11.80
C ASP A 188 24.85 56.80 -12.30
N ARG A 189 24.63 57.99 -11.75
CA ARG A 189 25.43 59.20 -11.87
C ARG A 189 25.63 59.88 -10.51
N THR A 190 25.57 59.11 -9.44
CA THR A 190 25.82 59.57 -8.06
C THR A 190 27.10 58.92 -7.51
N ASN A 191 27.54 59.38 -6.33
CA ASN A 191 28.74 58.87 -5.68
C ASN A 191 28.52 57.50 -5.01
N PHE A 192 27.30 57.21 -4.53
CA PHE A 192 26.98 55.94 -3.91
C PHE A 192 25.52 55.51 -4.17
N SER A 193 25.35 54.33 -4.78
CA SER A 193 24.05 53.75 -5.14
C SER A 193 23.93 52.31 -4.68
N ARG A 194 22.69 51.86 -4.45
CA ARG A 194 22.36 50.47 -4.16
C ARG A 194 21.15 50.00 -4.95
N PHE A 195 21.18 48.71 -5.27
CA PHE A 195 20.21 47.98 -6.09
C PHE A 195 19.91 46.65 -5.41
N ASP A 196 18.65 46.29 -5.39
CA ASP A 196 18.15 45.09 -4.71
C ASP A 196 16.80 44.67 -5.33
N ASP A 197 16.30 43.47 -5.01
CA ASP A 197 14.99 42.94 -5.44
C ASP A 197 14.72 43.10 -6.96
N ILE A 198 15.67 42.71 -7.78
CA ILE A 198 15.57 42.79 -9.24
C ILE A 198 14.65 41.69 -9.75
N THR A 199 13.65 42.07 -10.56
CA THR A 199 12.76 41.13 -11.24
C THR A 199 12.50 41.55 -12.68
N VAL A 200 12.47 40.57 -13.58
CA VAL A 200 11.99 40.74 -14.95
C VAL A 200 10.89 39.72 -15.20
N SER A 201 9.69 40.21 -15.46
CA SER A 201 8.50 39.38 -15.69
C SER A 201 7.94 39.63 -17.09
N VAL A 202 7.37 38.58 -17.69
CA VAL A 202 6.78 38.63 -19.04
C VAL A 202 5.32 38.16 -19.03
N PRO A 203 4.47 38.69 -19.92
CA PRO A 203 3.11 38.16 -20.10
C PRO A 203 3.14 36.86 -20.92
N THR A 204 2.15 35.99 -20.74
CA THR A 204 2.01 34.74 -21.53
C THR A 204 0.55 34.55 -21.92
N VAL A 205 0.29 34.40 -23.23
CA VAL A 205 -1.08 34.30 -23.76
C VAL A 205 -1.54 32.85 -23.93
N GLU A 206 -2.77 32.57 -23.51
CA GLU A 206 -3.48 31.32 -23.81
C GLU A 206 -4.91 31.65 -24.26
N VAL A 207 -5.43 30.95 -25.28
CA VAL A 207 -6.79 31.15 -25.80
C VAL A 207 -7.59 29.86 -25.62
N ARG A 208 -8.86 29.98 -25.22
CA ARG A 208 -9.77 28.85 -25.04
C ARG A 208 -11.15 29.09 -25.64
N GLY A 209 -11.73 28.05 -26.22
CA GLY A 209 -13.17 27.95 -26.51
C GLY A 209 -13.75 26.71 -25.81
N LEU A 210 -14.96 26.81 -25.24
CA LEU A 210 -15.51 25.82 -24.28
C LEU A 210 -14.57 25.40 -23.13
N GLY A 211 -13.58 26.21 -22.78
CA GLY A 211 -12.57 25.88 -21.78
C GLY A 211 -11.44 24.96 -22.28
N VAL A 212 -11.44 24.57 -23.56
CA VAL A 212 -10.38 23.83 -24.26
C VAL A 212 -9.35 24.80 -24.84
N ALA A 213 -8.06 24.52 -24.66
CA ALA A 213 -6.97 25.35 -25.17
C ALA A 213 -6.83 25.25 -26.69
N ILE A 214 -6.80 26.40 -27.36
CA ILE A 214 -6.59 26.55 -28.80
C ILE A 214 -5.13 26.96 -29.00
N ALA A 215 -4.40 26.24 -29.84
CA ALA A 215 -3.00 26.55 -30.11
C ALA A 215 -2.87 27.74 -31.07
N ASN A 216 -1.80 28.53 -30.92
CA ASN A 216 -1.51 29.56 -31.90
C ASN A 216 -1.09 28.93 -33.24
N GLY A 217 -1.76 29.30 -34.32
CA GLY A 217 -1.61 28.71 -35.64
C GLY A 217 -2.58 27.58 -35.93
N ASP A 218 -3.55 27.30 -35.03
CA ASP A 218 -4.53 26.24 -35.25
C ASP A 218 -5.30 26.45 -36.56
N SER A 219 -5.37 25.39 -37.36
CA SER A 219 -5.97 25.36 -38.69
C SER A 219 -7.09 24.33 -38.81
N THR A 220 -7.47 23.69 -37.72
CA THR A 220 -8.44 22.59 -37.64
C THR A 220 -9.64 22.99 -36.79
N PRO A 221 -10.65 23.65 -37.39
CA PRO A 221 -11.88 23.96 -36.68
C PRO A 221 -12.58 22.70 -36.15
N ALA A 222 -13.08 22.78 -34.91
CA ALA A 222 -13.79 21.71 -34.23
C ALA A 222 -14.95 22.27 -33.40
N THR A 223 -15.97 21.43 -33.19
CA THR A 223 -17.09 21.78 -32.30
C THR A 223 -16.70 21.68 -30.82
N THR A 224 -15.60 20.97 -30.50
CA THR A 224 -15.14 20.73 -29.12
C THR A 224 -14.45 21.92 -28.48
N ASP A 225 -14.01 22.90 -29.27
CA ASP A 225 -13.34 24.12 -28.81
C ASP A 225 -13.99 25.40 -29.37
N ASP A 226 -15.26 25.32 -29.76
CA ASP A 226 -16.07 26.41 -30.34
C ASP A 226 -15.53 27.02 -31.64
N THR A 227 -14.53 26.43 -32.29
CA THR A 227 -14.01 26.97 -33.56
C THR A 227 -14.87 26.59 -34.78
N ASP A 228 -15.79 25.62 -34.66
CA ASP A 228 -16.84 25.31 -35.64
C ASP A 228 -18.23 25.80 -35.18
N PHE A 229 -18.83 26.69 -35.96
CA PHE A 229 -20.12 27.35 -35.70
C PHE A 229 -21.33 26.59 -36.27
N GLY A 230 -21.11 25.43 -36.90
CA GLY A 230 -22.18 24.60 -37.44
C GLY A 230 -22.92 25.26 -38.62
N SER A 231 -24.17 24.82 -38.86
CA SER A 231 -24.99 25.29 -39.99
C SER A 231 -25.99 26.35 -39.56
N LEU A 232 -26.13 27.42 -40.34
CA LEU A 232 -27.03 28.53 -40.05
C LEU A 232 -27.70 29.07 -41.31
N ASP A 233 -29.00 29.35 -41.22
CA ASP A 233 -29.80 29.86 -42.33
C ASP A 233 -29.40 31.30 -42.70
N ILE A 234 -29.21 31.57 -44.00
CA ILE A 234 -28.76 32.88 -44.50
C ILE A 234 -29.80 34.00 -44.34
N THR A 235 -31.04 33.68 -43.94
CA THR A 235 -32.15 34.64 -43.79
C THR A 235 -32.57 34.88 -42.34
N THR A 236 -32.36 33.94 -41.41
CA THR A 236 -32.93 34.04 -40.04
C THR A 236 -31.94 34.16 -38.88
N GLY A 237 -30.61 34.16 -39.05
CA GLY A 237 -29.80 34.56 -37.90
C GLY A 237 -28.30 34.47 -38.02
N ALA A 238 -27.66 35.08 -37.01
CA ALA A 238 -26.25 34.98 -36.69
C ALA A 238 -26.10 34.18 -35.39
N THR A 239 -25.03 33.39 -35.25
CA THR A 239 -24.69 32.68 -34.01
C THR A 239 -23.42 33.28 -33.41
N THR A 240 -23.30 33.32 -32.09
CA THR A 240 -22.18 33.96 -31.39
C THR A 240 -21.52 32.98 -30.42
N HIS A 241 -20.22 32.74 -30.58
CA HIS A 241 -19.40 31.97 -29.64
C HIS A 241 -18.51 32.91 -28.82
N THR A 242 -18.16 32.50 -27.60
CA THR A 242 -17.32 33.27 -26.67
C THR A 242 -15.99 32.58 -26.46
N PHE A 243 -14.90 33.29 -26.73
CA PHE A 243 -13.53 32.81 -26.49
C PHE A 243 -12.94 33.52 -25.27
N THR A 244 -12.20 32.76 -24.47
CA THR A 244 -11.49 33.26 -23.29
C THR A 244 -10.01 33.40 -23.60
N ILE A 245 -9.44 34.55 -23.29
CA ILE A 245 -8.00 34.80 -23.28
C ILE A 245 -7.55 34.80 -21.83
N LEU A 246 -6.57 33.97 -21.50
CA LEU A 246 -5.94 33.92 -20.19
C LEU A 246 -4.53 34.51 -20.29
N ASN A 247 -4.13 35.22 -19.23
CA ASN A 247 -2.74 35.60 -19.02
C ASN A 247 -2.11 34.66 -18.00
N THR A 248 -1.33 33.70 -18.47
CA THR A 248 -0.63 32.72 -17.63
C THR A 248 0.76 33.20 -17.18
N GLY A 249 1.19 34.37 -17.65
CA GLY A 249 2.46 34.99 -17.29
C GLY A 249 2.36 35.89 -16.05
N GLU A 250 3.51 36.42 -15.66
CA GLU A 250 3.68 37.23 -14.43
C GLU A 250 3.63 38.75 -14.67
N ALA A 251 3.59 39.19 -15.93
CA ALA A 251 3.34 40.58 -16.30
C ALA A 251 1.99 40.76 -17.00
N ALA A 252 1.44 41.98 -16.99
CA ALA A 252 0.16 42.27 -17.63
C ALA A 252 0.23 42.05 -19.16
N LEU A 253 -0.72 41.28 -19.70
CA LEU A 253 -0.86 41.00 -21.12
C LEU A 253 -1.71 42.09 -21.78
N SER A 254 -1.12 42.85 -22.70
CA SER A 254 -1.86 43.80 -23.54
C SER A 254 -2.38 43.11 -24.80
N LEU A 255 -3.61 43.46 -25.17
CA LEU A 255 -4.34 42.93 -26.32
C LEU A 255 -4.72 44.07 -27.25
N ASP A 256 -4.55 43.86 -28.55
CA ASP A 256 -4.79 44.87 -29.57
C ASP A 256 -5.27 44.20 -30.88
N THR A 257 -5.73 45.02 -31.83
CA THR A 257 -6.06 44.72 -33.23
C THR A 257 -6.58 43.31 -33.45
N PHE A 258 -7.88 43.11 -33.22
CA PHE A 258 -8.60 41.88 -33.55
C PHE A 258 -9.09 41.97 -35.00
N THR A 259 -8.78 40.96 -35.81
CA THR A 259 -9.12 40.91 -37.23
C THR A 259 -9.59 39.52 -37.62
N SER A 260 -10.57 39.47 -38.52
CA SER A 260 -11.03 38.26 -39.20
C SER A 260 -10.73 38.38 -40.69
N THR A 261 -10.30 37.28 -41.33
CA THR A 261 -10.14 37.24 -42.79
C THR A 261 -11.47 37.14 -43.55
N ASN A 262 -12.59 36.91 -42.85
CA ASN A 262 -13.93 36.84 -43.45
C ASN A 262 -14.92 37.63 -42.59
N ALA A 263 -15.59 38.62 -43.21
CA ALA A 263 -16.55 39.51 -42.55
C ALA A 263 -17.80 38.78 -42.03
N GLU A 264 -18.10 37.57 -42.52
CA GLU A 264 -19.17 36.72 -41.98
C GLU A 264 -18.84 36.22 -40.57
N PHE A 265 -17.59 36.28 -40.12
CA PHE A 265 -17.17 36.02 -38.74
C PHE A 265 -16.75 37.34 -38.08
N ALA A 266 -17.72 38.05 -37.54
CA ALA A 266 -17.52 39.36 -36.90
C ALA A 266 -16.96 39.18 -35.48
N ILE A 267 -15.81 39.79 -35.20
CA ILE A 267 -15.15 39.73 -33.88
C ILE A 267 -15.57 40.95 -33.04
N SER A 268 -15.97 40.74 -31.79
CA SER A 268 -16.20 41.83 -30.85
C SER A 268 -14.90 42.36 -30.26
N ALA A 269 -14.93 43.58 -29.69
CA ALA A 269 -13.86 44.01 -28.82
C ALA A 269 -13.72 43.04 -27.61
N PRO A 270 -12.51 42.82 -27.08
CA PRO A 270 -12.34 42.07 -25.86
C PRO A 270 -12.91 42.84 -24.67
N GLY A 271 -13.35 42.13 -23.63
CA GLY A 271 -13.84 42.72 -22.37
C GLY A 271 -12.80 43.59 -21.66
N ALA A 272 -11.51 43.31 -21.84
CA ALA A 272 -10.39 44.13 -21.41
C ALA A 272 -9.26 44.09 -22.45
N THR A 273 -8.64 45.24 -22.72
CA THR A 273 -7.44 45.37 -23.57
C THR A 273 -6.13 45.15 -22.80
N THR A 274 -6.23 44.91 -21.49
CA THR A 274 -5.11 44.58 -20.61
C THR A 274 -5.58 43.56 -19.58
N VAL A 275 -4.87 42.43 -19.50
CA VAL A 275 -5.20 41.31 -18.63
C VAL A 275 -4.11 41.17 -17.58
N ALA A 276 -4.47 41.29 -16.31
CA ALA A 276 -3.53 41.12 -15.19
C ALA A 276 -2.94 39.70 -15.16
N PRO A 277 -1.78 39.47 -14.52
CA PRO A 277 -1.26 38.13 -14.25
C PRO A 277 -2.31 37.21 -13.63
N ALA A 278 -2.38 35.96 -14.08
CA ALA A 278 -3.41 34.98 -13.72
C ALA A 278 -4.87 35.39 -14.03
N GLY A 279 -5.08 36.54 -14.66
CA GLY A 279 -6.39 37.05 -15.06
C GLY A 279 -6.84 36.51 -16.40
N SER A 280 -8.08 36.82 -16.76
CA SER A 280 -8.65 36.50 -18.06
C SER A 280 -9.54 37.62 -18.59
N THR A 281 -9.79 37.60 -19.90
CA THR A 281 -10.82 38.40 -20.57
C THR A 281 -11.50 37.53 -21.62
N THR A 282 -12.67 37.94 -22.10
CA THR A 282 -13.35 37.27 -23.20
C THR A 282 -13.48 38.18 -24.41
N PHE A 283 -13.64 37.59 -25.58
CA PHE A 283 -14.19 38.25 -26.78
C PHE A 283 -15.17 37.29 -27.44
N THR A 284 -16.05 37.83 -28.28
CA THR A 284 -17.04 37.02 -28.99
C THR A 284 -16.78 37.06 -30.48
N VAL A 285 -17.20 36.00 -31.15
CA VAL A 285 -17.17 35.89 -32.60
C VAL A 285 -18.56 35.53 -33.05
N THR A 286 -19.12 36.32 -33.94
CA THR A 286 -20.47 36.14 -34.47
C THR A 286 -20.39 35.68 -35.92
N PHE A 287 -20.84 34.46 -36.19
CA PHE A 287 -20.98 33.92 -37.54
C PHE A 287 -22.36 34.28 -38.12
N ASN A 288 -22.38 35.04 -39.21
CA ASN A 288 -23.57 35.45 -39.96
C ASN A 288 -23.36 35.14 -41.45
N PRO A 289 -23.78 33.94 -41.93
CA PRO A 289 -23.54 33.54 -43.31
C PRO A 289 -24.37 34.37 -44.28
N SER A 290 -23.73 34.95 -45.29
CA SER A 290 -24.39 35.72 -46.34
C SER A 290 -24.76 34.87 -47.57
N ALA A 291 -24.24 33.64 -47.65
CA ALA A 291 -24.50 32.70 -48.72
C ALA A 291 -24.29 31.25 -48.27
N THR A 292 -24.89 30.31 -49.00
CA THR A 292 -24.87 28.89 -48.65
C THR A 292 -23.49 28.24 -48.77
N GLY A 293 -23.26 27.14 -48.06
CA GLY A 293 -22.01 26.37 -48.08
C GLY A 293 -21.01 26.77 -46.99
N THR A 294 -19.88 26.06 -46.91
CA THR A 294 -18.86 26.23 -45.87
C THR A 294 -18.13 27.56 -45.99
N ARG A 295 -18.07 28.29 -44.89
CA ARG A 295 -17.39 29.56 -44.68
C ARG A 295 -16.29 29.36 -43.65
N LYS A 296 -15.11 29.92 -43.90
CA LYS A 296 -13.97 29.87 -42.97
C LYS A 296 -13.41 31.26 -42.73
N ALA A 297 -12.79 31.46 -41.57
CA ALA A 297 -11.99 32.64 -41.29
C ALA A 297 -10.77 32.29 -40.46
N THR A 298 -9.66 32.98 -40.66
CA THR A 298 -8.58 33.03 -39.68
C THR A 298 -8.81 34.24 -38.80
N LEU A 299 -9.03 33.99 -37.51
CA LEU A 299 -9.08 35.03 -36.49
C LEU A 299 -7.66 35.33 -36.04
N ARG A 300 -7.38 36.61 -35.83
CA ARG A 300 -6.07 37.11 -35.43
C ARG A 300 -6.23 38.23 -34.41
N PHE A 301 -5.37 38.24 -33.40
CA PHE A 301 -5.16 39.44 -32.58
C PHE A 301 -3.68 39.64 -32.24
N ASN A 302 -3.28 40.89 -32.04
CA ASN A 302 -1.93 41.21 -31.57
C ASN A 302 -1.93 41.20 -30.04
N ASN A 303 -0.83 40.74 -29.45
CA ASN A 303 -0.66 40.77 -27.99
C ASN A 303 0.79 41.15 -27.61
N SER A 304 1.07 41.25 -26.31
CA SER A 304 2.41 41.54 -25.78
C SER A 304 3.19 40.33 -25.27
N ASP A 305 2.77 39.10 -25.53
CA ASP A 305 3.59 37.91 -25.26
C ASP A 305 4.91 38.01 -26.05
N PRO A 306 6.07 38.00 -25.38
CA PRO A 306 7.36 38.14 -26.03
C PRO A 306 7.88 36.84 -26.65
N ALA A 307 7.23 35.70 -26.41
CA ALA A 307 7.66 34.42 -26.95
C ALA A 307 7.55 34.39 -28.48
N ALA A 308 8.57 33.81 -29.11
CA ALA A 308 8.68 33.78 -30.57
C ALA A 308 7.43 33.12 -31.19
N GLY A 309 6.80 33.84 -32.11
CA GLY A 309 5.62 33.37 -32.82
C GLY A 309 4.29 33.53 -32.07
N GLN A 310 4.27 33.95 -30.80
CA GLN A 310 3.02 34.09 -30.01
C GLN A 310 2.21 35.35 -30.30
N SER A 311 2.81 36.34 -30.98
CA SER A 311 2.15 37.57 -31.40
C SER A 311 2.47 37.83 -32.88
N PRO A 312 1.47 37.92 -33.77
CA PRO A 312 0.04 37.76 -33.52
C PRO A 312 -0.35 36.34 -33.09
N PHE A 313 -1.38 36.24 -32.26
CA PHE A 313 -2.08 34.99 -32.02
C PHE A 313 -3.11 34.78 -33.13
N LYS A 314 -3.16 33.60 -33.74
CA LYS A 314 -4.07 33.27 -34.84
C LYS A 314 -4.65 31.88 -34.73
N PHE A 315 -5.90 31.68 -35.13
CA PHE A 315 -6.54 30.36 -35.25
C PHE A 315 -7.68 30.41 -36.27
N THR A 316 -8.08 29.26 -36.79
CA THR A 316 -9.10 29.14 -37.85
C THR A 316 -10.45 28.77 -37.27
N VAL A 317 -11.52 29.39 -37.80
CA VAL A 317 -12.91 29.06 -37.50
C VAL A 317 -13.67 28.69 -38.77
N GLN A 318 -14.77 27.93 -38.64
CA GLN A 318 -15.65 27.58 -39.75
C GLN A 318 -17.15 27.61 -39.39
N GLY A 319 -18.01 27.62 -40.40
CA GLY A 319 -19.47 27.48 -40.28
C GLY A 319 -20.10 27.28 -41.67
N VAL A 320 -21.36 26.89 -41.78
CA VAL A 320 -22.04 26.57 -43.05
C VAL A 320 -23.32 27.39 -43.21
N GLY A 321 -23.50 28.08 -44.34
CA GLY A 321 -24.77 28.77 -44.66
C GLY A 321 -25.82 27.82 -45.28
N THR A 322 -27.09 27.91 -44.89
CA THR A 322 -28.22 27.10 -45.44
C THR A 322 -29.44 27.97 -45.83
N THR A 323 -30.43 27.38 -46.52
CA THR A 323 -31.72 28.02 -46.86
C THR A 323 -32.87 27.05 -46.56
N SER A 324 -33.63 27.22 -45.48
CA SER A 324 -34.82 26.40 -45.18
C SER A 324 -35.94 27.24 -44.56
N VAL A 325 -37.12 27.11 -45.15
CA VAL A 325 -38.26 28.04 -45.11
C VAL A 325 -39.08 27.94 -43.81
N SER A 326 -39.47 29.07 -43.24
CA SER A 326 -40.33 29.19 -42.06
C SER A 326 -41.80 28.88 -42.38
N GLY A 327 -42.35 27.82 -41.80
CA GLY A 327 -43.80 27.49 -41.83
C GLY A 327 -44.10 26.01 -41.57
N ASP A 328 -43.14 25.14 -41.87
CA ASP A 328 -43.28 23.70 -41.72
C ASP A 328 -42.88 23.23 -40.30
N PRO A 329 -43.43 22.11 -39.81
CA PRO A 329 -42.88 21.46 -38.62
C PRO A 329 -41.45 21.05 -38.95
N ALA A 330 -40.52 21.25 -38.01
CA ALA A 330 -39.12 20.89 -38.21
C ALA A 330 -38.73 19.85 -37.18
N ILE A 331 -38.39 18.65 -37.64
CA ILE A 331 -38.04 17.54 -36.77
C ILE A 331 -36.55 17.57 -36.46
N ASN A 332 -36.22 17.33 -35.19
CA ASN A 332 -34.88 16.99 -34.75
C ASN A 332 -34.97 15.72 -33.90
N VAL A 333 -34.13 14.73 -34.18
CA VAL A 333 -34.07 13.51 -33.36
C VAL A 333 -32.76 13.49 -32.58
N LYS A 334 -32.85 13.29 -31.27
CA LYS A 334 -31.70 13.15 -30.39
C LYS A 334 -31.64 11.76 -29.76
N GLY A 335 -30.43 11.20 -29.66
CA GLY A 335 -30.13 10.07 -28.78
C GLY A 335 -28.99 10.46 -27.84
N ALA A 336 -29.05 10.00 -26.59
CA ALA A 336 -28.13 10.41 -25.52
C ALA A 336 -27.97 11.95 -25.32
N GLY A 337 -28.96 12.74 -25.79
CA GLY A 337 -28.92 14.21 -25.74
C GLY A 337 -28.23 14.89 -26.93
N VAL A 338 -27.71 14.12 -27.90
CA VAL A 338 -27.02 14.61 -29.10
C VAL A 338 -27.91 14.45 -30.32
N THR A 339 -27.94 15.46 -31.21
CA THR A 339 -28.68 15.43 -32.48
C THR A 339 -28.11 14.37 -33.41
N ILE A 340 -28.99 13.53 -33.96
CA ILE A 340 -28.71 12.53 -35.00
C ILE A 340 -29.21 13.11 -36.31
N SER A 341 -28.34 13.25 -37.31
CA SER A 341 -28.71 13.88 -38.59
C SER A 341 -29.66 13.02 -39.42
N ASP A 342 -30.54 13.63 -40.21
CA ASP A 342 -31.34 12.89 -41.21
C ASP A 342 -30.41 12.32 -42.31
N GLY A 343 -30.59 11.05 -42.62
CA GLY A 343 -29.73 10.27 -43.50
C GLY A 343 -28.42 9.81 -42.86
N ASP A 344 -28.22 9.93 -41.54
CA ASP A 344 -26.98 9.52 -40.88
C ASP A 344 -26.68 8.04 -41.13
N THR A 345 -25.55 7.76 -41.79
CA THR A 345 -25.11 6.40 -42.13
C THR A 345 -24.06 5.84 -41.17
N SER A 346 -23.64 6.61 -40.16
CA SER A 346 -22.47 6.35 -39.33
C SER A 346 -22.85 6.23 -37.84
N PRO A 347 -23.41 5.08 -37.42
CA PRO A 347 -23.80 4.88 -36.04
C PRO A 347 -22.65 5.13 -35.04
N SER A 348 -22.97 5.74 -33.91
CA SER A 348 -22.02 6.19 -32.89
C SER A 348 -22.55 5.97 -31.47
N SER A 349 -21.63 5.73 -30.53
CA SER A 349 -21.99 5.65 -29.10
C SER A 349 -22.35 7.02 -28.51
N THR A 350 -21.85 8.11 -29.11
CA THR A 350 -22.03 9.49 -28.65
C THR A 350 -23.47 9.98 -28.77
N ASP A 351 -24.14 9.66 -29.88
CA ASP A 351 -25.56 10.00 -30.12
C ASP A 351 -26.50 8.81 -29.86
N GLY A 352 -25.95 7.71 -29.33
CA GLY A 352 -26.70 6.53 -28.99
C GLY A 352 -27.27 5.74 -30.17
N THR A 353 -26.86 6.00 -31.40
CA THR A 353 -27.22 5.15 -32.57
C THR A 353 -26.45 3.82 -32.61
N ASP A 354 -25.33 3.73 -31.88
CA ASP A 354 -24.66 2.47 -31.55
C ASP A 354 -25.17 1.90 -30.21
N PHE A 355 -25.84 0.75 -30.31
CA PHE A 355 -26.36 -0.04 -29.19
C PHE A 355 -25.28 -0.84 -28.47
N GLY A 356 -24.03 -0.79 -28.93
CA GLY A 356 -22.94 -1.57 -28.38
C GLY A 356 -23.17 -3.05 -28.59
N SER A 357 -22.66 -3.87 -27.69
CA SER A 357 -22.84 -5.31 -27.74
C SER A 357 -24.08 -5.78 -26.97
N ALA A 358 -24.82 -6.73 -27.55
CA ALA A 358 -25.89 -7.44 -26.86
C ALA A 358 -25.80 -8.95 -27.18
N ALA A 359 -26.03 -9.78 -26.16
CA ALA A 359 -26.01 -11.24 -26.28
C ALA A 359 -27.23 -11.79 -27.04
N ILE A 360 -27.03 -12.73 -27.96
CA ILE A 360 -28.12 -13.49 -28.59
C ILE A 360 -28.96 -14.21 -27.53
N GLY A 361 -30.29 -14.23 -27.68
CA GLY A 361 -31.17 -15.07 -26.86
C GLY A 361 -31.47 -14.56 -25.45
N GLY A 362 -31.12 -13.31 -25.11
CA GLY A 362 -31.49 -12.71 -23.82
C GLY A 362 -30.91 -11.32 -23.52
N GLY A 363 -29.88 -10.88 -24.26
CA GLY A 363 -29.34 -9.53 -24.15
C GLY A 363 -30.27 -8.50 -24.79
N LEU A 364 -30.84 -7.61 -23.99
CA LEU A 364 -31.72 -6.53 -24.46
C LEU A 364 -31.08 -5.19 -24.15
N VAL A 365 -30.75 -4.42 -25.18
CA VAL A 365 -30.34 -3.02 -25.03
C VAL A 365 -31.49 -2.14 -25.51
N THR A 366 -32.04 -1.34 -24.61
CA THR A 366 -33.08 -0.36 -24.95
C THR A 366 -32.48 1.02 -24.85
N LYS A 367 -32.63 1.83 -25.90
CA LYS A 367 -32.27 3.24 -25.89
C LYS A 367 -33.51 4.09 -26.16
N THR A 368 -33.55 5.25 -25.52
CA THR A 368 -34.62 6.21 -25.67
C THR A 368 -34.11 7.36 -26.54
N PHE A 369 -34.89 7.68 -27.57
CA PHE A 369 -34.66 8.80 -28.47
C PHE A 369 -35.70 9.87 -28.18
N THR A 370 -35.30 11.13 -28.37
CA THR A 370 -36.15 12.30 -28.20
C THR A 370 -36.41 12.90 -29.56
N ILE A 371 -37.68 13.08 -29.90
CA ILE A 371 -38.14 13.89 -31.02
C ILE A 371 -38.36 15.29 -30.47
N GLU A 372 -37.67 16.27 -31.02
CA GLU A 372 -37.92 17.69 -30.81
C GLU A 372 -38.58 18.25 -32.06
N ASN A 373 -39.63 19.04 -31.86
CA ASN A 373 -40.18 19.85 -32.92
C ASN A 373 -39.63 21.27 -32.77
N THR A 374 -38.60 21.57 -33.55
CA THR A 374 -37.97 22.90 -33.60
C THR A 374 -38.76 23.86 -34.51
N GLY A 375 -39.77 23.34 -35.22
CA GLY A 375 -40.68 24.13 -36.03
C GLY A 375 -41.76 24.83 -35.21
N LEU A 376 -42.48 25.72 -35.89
CA LEU A 376 -43.48 26.61 -35.27
C LEU A 376 -44.92 26.06 -35.30
N VAL A 377 -45.12 24.88 -35.89
CA VAL A 377 -46.43 24.18 -35.95
C VAL A 377 -46.28 22.74 -35.45
N PRO A 378 -47.34 22.09 -34.92
CA PRO A 378 -47.25 20.71 -34.44
C PRO A 378 -46.76 19.75 -35.51
N LEU A 379 -45.77 18.91 -35.17
CA LEU A 379 -45.19 17.88 -36.02
C LEU A 379 -46.01 16.59 -35.88
N PRO A 380 -46.78 16.16 -36.90
CA PRO A 380 -47.41 14.85 -36.88
C PRO A 380 -46.35 13.76 -37.05
N VAL A 381 -46.45 12.69 -36.25
CA VAL A 381 -45.57 11.52 -36.32
C VAL A 381 -46.44 10.31 -36.59
N SER A 382 -46.25 9.67 -37.74
CA SER A 382 -47.24 8.72 -38.29
C SER A 382 -46.85 7.25 -38.12
N SER A 383 -45.57 6.91 -38.28
CA SER A 383 -45.10 5.53 -38.09
C SER A 383 -43.58 5.45 -37.97
N LEU A 384 -43.12 4.33 -37.40
CA LEU A 384 -41.70 4.00 -37.26
C LEU A 384 -41.47 2.60 -37.84
N ALA A 385 -40.45 2.46 -38.69
CA ALA A 385 -40.08 1.20 -39.33
C ALA A 385 -38.57 0.95 -39.24
N PHE A 386 -38.17 -0.31 -39.40
CA PHE A 386 -36.77 -0.75 -39.42
C PHE A 386 -36.50 -1.50 -40.72
N ILE A 387 -35.43 -1.14 -41.44
CA ILE A 387 -35.08 -1.74 -42.74
C ILE A 387 -33.60 -2.16 -42.72
N PRO A 388 -33.27 -3.46 -42.73
CA PRO A 388 -34.18 -4.61 -42.63
C PRO A 388 -34.83 -4.74 -41.25
N THR A 389 -35.99 -5.41 -41.18
CA THR A 389 -36.66 -5.77 -39.92
C THR A 389 -35.94 -6.94 -39.25
N GLY A 390 -35.90 -6.99 -37.92
CA GLY A 390 -35.36 -8.13 -37.18
C GLY A 390 -34.85 -7.75 -35.80
N ASP A 391 -33.54 -7.50 -35.70
CA ASP A 391 -32.84 -7.32 -34.42
C ASP A 391 -33.20 -6.01 -33.69
N PHE A 392 -33.84 -5.07 -34.37
CA PHE A 392 -34.31 -3.81 -33.80
C PHE A 392 -35.82 -3.73 -33.85
N SER A 393 -36.42 -3.25 -32.77
CA SER A 393 -37.87 -3.13 -32.63
C SER A 393 -38.24 -1.91 -31.79
N GLN A 394 -39.44 -1.36 -32.01
CA GLN A 394 -39.98 -0.31 -31.17
C GLN A 394 -40.35 -0.88 -29.79
N SER A 395 -40.03 -0.14 -28.72
CA SER A 395 -40.48 -0.41 -27.36
C SER A 395 -41.22 0.82 -26.82
N GLY A 396 -42.40 0.62 -26.23
CA GLY A 396 -43.28 1.71 -25.82
C GLY A 396 -44.09 2.34 -26.95
N SER A 397 -44.86 3.39 -26.63
CA SER A 397 -45.74 4.10 -27.57
C SER A 397 -44.99 5.19 -28.34
N LEU A 398 -45.20 5.27 -29.65
CA LEU A 398 -44.77 6.41 -30.47
C LEU A 398 -45.75 7.59 -30.28
N PRO A 399 -45.30 8.83 -30.08
CA PRO A 399 -46.20 9.99 -30.05
C PRO A 399 -46.90 10.16 -31.40
N SER A 400 -48.18 10.51 -31.42
CA SER A 400 -48.91 10.81 -32.67
C SER A 400 -48.64 12.22 -33.20
N SER A 401 -48.16 13.12 -32.33
CA SER A 401 -47.76 14.48 -32.68
C SER A 401 -46.87 15.09 -31.60
N VAL A 402 -45.97 16.00 -31.98
CA VAL A 402 -45.16 16.81 -31.05
C VAL A 402 -45.51 18.29 -31.25
N ALA A 403 -45.95 18.97 -30.19
CA ALA A 403 -46.31 20.39 -30.26
C ALA A 403 -45.11 21.26 -30.70
N ALA A 404 -45.38 22.43 -31.28
CA ALA A 404 -44.34 23.39 -31.67
C ALA A 404 -43.44 23.76 -30.47
N GLY A 405 -42.12 23.71 -30.65
CA GLY A 405 -41.13 23.89 -29.58
C GLY A 405 -41.13 22.79 -28.50
N GLY A 406 -41.98 21.77 -28.65
CA GLY A 406 -42.11 20.68 -27.70
C GLY A 406 -41.19 19.49 -28.04
N SER A 407 -41.15 18.53 -27.12
CA SER A 407 -40.45 17.27 -27.32
C SER A 407 -41.29 16.08 -26.86
N ALA A 408 -40.99 14.91 -27.42
CA ALA A 408 -41.56 13.64 -27.02
C ALA A 408 -40.51 12.54 -27.19
N THR A 409 -40.68 11.40 -26.51
CA THR A 409 -39.72 10.31 -26.58
C THR A 409 -40.33 9.04 -27.16
N PHE A 410 -39.47 8.21 -27.76
CA PHE A 410 -39.78 6.83 -28.10
C PHE A 410 -38.57 5.96 -27.77
N SER A 411 -38.78 4.68 -27.53
CA SER A 411 -37.68 3.75 -27.25
C SER A 411 -37.51 2.74 -28.37
N VAL A 412 -36.26 2.39 -28.65
CA VAL A 412 -35.87 1.34 -29.58
C VAL A 412 -35.14 0.26 -28.78
N LYS A 413 -35.48 -0.99 -29.07
CA LYS A 413 -34.92 -2.19 -28.45
C LYS A 413 -34.07 -2.92 -29.49
N PHE A 414 -32.81 -3.17 -29.15
CA PHE A 414 -31.91 -4.09 -29.85
C PHE A 414 -31.91 -5.46 -29.15
N ALA A 415 -32.23 -6.50 -29.91
CA ALA A 415 -32.31 -7.90 -29.51
C ALA A 415 -31.73 -8.77 -30.64
N PRO A 416 -30.40 -8.95 -30.71
CA PRO A 416 -29.75 -9.64 -31.82
C PRO A 416 -30.12 -11.12 -31.87
N ALA A 417 -30.48 -11.61 -33.06
CA ALA A 417 -30.78 -13.01 -33.34
C ALA A 417 -29.57 -13.80 -33.89
N ALA A 418 -28.47 -13.11 -34.24
CA ALA A 418 -27.25 -13.71 -34.75
C ALA A 418 -26.01 -12.89 -34.35
N THR A 419 -24.82 -13.51 -34.46
CA THR A 419 -23.55 -12.87 -34.08
C THR A 419 -23.08 -11.90 -35.15
N GLY A 420 -22.16 -11.01 -34.77
CA GLY A 420 -21.56 -10.00 -35.63
C GLY A 420 -22.33 -8.68 -35.64
N LEU A 421 -21.83 -7.74 -36.44
CA LEU A 421 -22.42 -6.42 -36.58
C LEU A 421 -23.83 -6.55 -37.19
N ARG A 422 -24.82 -5.99 -36.48
CA ARG A 422 -26.21 -5.90 -36.90
C ARG A 422 -26.52 -4.45 -37.17
N THR A 423 -26.98 -4.16 -38.36
CA THR A 423 -27.36 -2.81 -38.76
C THR A 423 -28.80 -2.79 -39.25
N THR A 424 -29.47 -1.66 -39.06
CA THR A 424 -30.77 -1.37 -39.65
C THR A 424 -30.87 0.13 -39.88
N THR A 425 -31.65 0.55 -40.84
CA THR A 425 -32.07 1.94 -40.97
C THR A 425 -33.40 2.11 -40.24
N LEU A 426 -33.43 2.99 -39.24
CA LEU A 426 -34.67 3.45 -38.63
C LEU A 426 -35.30 4.48 -39.56
N VAL A 427 -36.57 4.30 -39.89
CA VAL A 427 -37.35 5.19 -40.77
C VAL A 427 -38.53 5.74 -39.97
N LEU A 428 -38.47 7.02 -39.63
CA LEU A 428 -39.49 7.75 -38.88
C LEU A 428 -40.31 8.64 -39.82
N ASN A 429 -41.50 8.16 -40.19
CA ASN A 429 -42.44 8.93 -41.00
C ASN A 429 -43.06 10.05 -40.16
N ASN A 430 -42.93 11.29 -40.63
CA ASN A 430 -43.35 12.48 -39.92
C ASN A 430 -43.82 13.57 -40.91
N GLY A 431 -44.29 14.70 -40.40
CA GLY A 431 -44.84 15.79 -41.20
C GLY A 431 -43.89 16.91 -41.61
N ASP A 432 -42.59 16.83 -41.28
CA ASP A 432 -41.58 17.78 -41.75
C ASP A 432 -41.28 17.49 -43.23
N PRO A 433 -41.68 18.36 -44.17
CA PRO A 433 -41.50 18.11 -45.61
C PRO A 433 -40.04 18.01 -46.04
N ALA A 434 -39.10 18.60 -45.28
CA ALA A 434 -37.68 18.54 -45.58
C ALA A 434 -37.04 17.22 -45.13
N HIS A 435 -37.62 16.56 -44.12
CA HIS A 435 -37.07 15.35 -43.49
C HIS A 435 -38.14 14.25 -43.31
N ALA A 436 -39.01 14.07 -44.29
CA ALA A 436 -40.08 13.05 -44.28
C ALA A 436 -39.81 11.95 -45.33
N PRO A 437 -39.46 10.71 -44.91
CA PRO A 437 -39.19 10.28 -43.54
C PRO A 437 -37.81 10.70 -43.03
N TYR A 438 -37.69 10.81 -41.70
CA TYR A 438 -36.42 11.02 -41.02
C TYR A 438 -35.74 9.68 -40.83
N GLN A 439 -34.52 9.53 -41.33
CA GLN A 439 -33.84 8.25 -41.41
C GLN A 439 -32.46 8.30 -40.78
N PHE A 440 -32.07 7.25 -40.07
CA PHE A 440 -30.68 7.08 -39.65
C PHE A 440 -30.37 5.62 -39.40
N ASN A 441 -29.10 5.27 -39.61
CA ASN A 441 -28.61 3.93 -39.34
C ASN A 441 -28.46 3.73 -37.84
N LEU A 442 -28.86 2.55 -37.40
CA LEU A 442 -28.55 1.99 -36.11
C LEU A 442 -27.57 0.85 -36.32
N GLN A 443 -26.66 0.71 -35.37
CA GLN A 443 -25.89 -0.52 -35.23
C GLN A 443 -25.98 -1.06 -33.82
N GLY A 444 -25.72 -2.35 -33.73
CA GLY A 444 -25.42 -3.05 -32.51
C GLY A 444 -24.69 -4.30 -32.90
N THR A 445 -23.71 -4.71 -32.10
CA THR A 445 -23.04 -5.98 -32.35
C THR A 445 -23.80 -7.05 -31.60
N GLY A 446 -24.39 -7.98 -32.35
CA GLY A 446 -24.80 -9.25 -31.79
C GLY A 446 -23.53 -9.95 -31.35
N THR A 447 -23.24 -9.96 -30.06
CA THR A 447 -22.21 -10.85 -29.58
C THR A 447 -22.83 -12.24 -29.49
N GLY A 448 -22.03 -13.29 -29.64
CA GLY A 448 -22.46 -14.59 -29.09
C GLY A 448 -22.97 -14.35 -27.68
N THR A 449 -23.92 -15.15 -27.17
CA THR A 449 -24.22 -15.17 -25.72
C THR A 449 -22.90 -14.95 -24.99
N GLY A 450 -22.70 -13.76 -24.39
CA GLY A 450 -21.35 -13.19 -24.25
C GLY A 450 -20.39 -14.29 -23.86
N ALA A 451 -19.42 -14.63 -24.72
CA ALA A 451 -18.55 -15.77 -24.43
C ALA A 451 -18.05 -15.53 -23.00
N PRO A 452 -18.26 -16.50 -22.11
CA PRO A 452 -17.77 -16.34 -20.75
C PRO A 452 -16.26 -16.16 -20.85
N GLU A 453 -15.74 -15.15 -20.15
CA GLU A 453 -14.30 -14.84 -20.14
C GLU A 453 -13.80 -15.11 -18.73
N ILE A 454 -12.82 -16.01 -18.59
CA ILE A 454 -12.35 -16.48 -17.29
C ILE A 454 -11.00 -15.88 -16.89
N GLU A 455 -10.98 -15.27 -15.71
CA GLU A 455 -9.74 -14.88 -15.03
C GLU A 455 -9.63 -15.60 -13.68
N VAL A 456 -8.42 -16.04 -13.32
CA VAL A 456 -8.13 -16.68 -12.02
C VAL A 456 -7.05 -15.90 -11.28
N ASP A 457 -7.21 -15.70 -9.97
CA ASP A 457 -6.22 -15.10 -9.07
C ASP A 457 -6.15 -15.85 -7.73
N GLY A 458 -4.98 -15.84 -7.09
CA GLY A 458 -4.71 -16.67 -5.92
C GLY A 458 -5.00 -16.10 -4.53
N ASP A 459 -5.48 -14.85 -4.43
CA ASP A 459 -6.28 -14.33 -3.30
C ASP A 459 -6.69 -12.87 -3.60
N ALA A 460 -7.85 -12.43 -3.08
CA ALA A 460 -8.38 -11.07 -3.22
C ALA A 460 -7.59 -10.00 -2.44
N GLY A 461 -6.42 -10.33 -1.88
CA GLY A 461 -5.73 -9.57 -0.84
C GLY A 461 -4.34 -9.01 -1.19
N TYR A 462 -3.65 -9.51 -2.22
CA TYR A 462 -2.44 -8.86 -2.74
C TYR A 462 -2.86 -7.77 -3.72
N PHE A 463 -2.83 -6.53 -3.23
CA PHE A 463 -3.11 -5.33 -3.98
C PHE A 463 -1.78 -4.58 -4.10
N ASP A 464 -1.19 -4.54 -5.30
CA ASP A 464 0.07 -3.80 -5.56
C ASP A 464 -0.13 -2.26 -5.58
N GLY A 465 -1.31 -1.81 -5.18
CA GLY A 465 -1.76 -0.43 -5.30
C GLY A 465 -2.48 -0.11 -6.61
N THR A 466 -2.55 -1.04 -7.58
CA THR A 466 -3.18 -0.80 -8.89
C THR A 466 -3.97 -1.97 -9.50
N ASN A 467 -3.67 -3.26 -9.28
CA ASN A 467 -4.44 -4.41 -9.84
C ASN A 467 -4.31 -5.74 -9.05
N TYR A 468 -5.21 -6.71 -9.34
CA TYR A 468 -5.10 -8.12 -8.91
C TYR A 468 -4.00 -8.85 -9.73
N VAL A 469 -3.26 -9.78 -9.12
CA VAL A 469 -2.28 -10.63 -9.84
C VAL A 469 -3.00 -11.83 -10.46
N ILE A 470 -3.11 -11.84 -11.79
CA ILE A 470 -3.80 -12.89 -12.56
C ILE A 470 -2.87 -14.08 -12.78
N ILE A 471 -3.33 -15.29 -12.45
CA ILE A 471 -2.68 -16.56 -12.78
C ILE A 471 -3.16 -16.94 -14.18
N THR A 472 -2.30 -16.80 -15.19
CA THR A 472 -2.67 -17.14 -16.57
C THR A 472 -2.81 -18.66 -16.76
N THR A 473 -3.73 -19.11 -17.61
CA THR A 473 -3.79 -20.54 -17.95
C THR A 473 -2.49 -20.99 -18.63
N GLY A 474 -2.02 -22.18 -18.30
CA GLY A 474 -0.73 -22.73 -18.72
C GLY A 474 0.45 -22.30 -17.85
N ASP A 475 0.25 -21.51 -16.79
CA ASP A 475 1.36 -21.07 -15.94
C ASP A 475 2.10 -22.25 -15.29
N THR A 476 3.41 -22.31 -15.50
CA THR A 476 4.30 -23.35 -14.98
C THR A 476 5.22 -22.85 -13.86
N THR A 477 5.09 -21.60 -13.43
CA THR A 477 6.03 -20.94 -12.52
C THR A 477 5.33 -20.56 -11.21
N PRO A 478 5.24 -21.48 -10.25
CA PRO A 478 4.69 -21.17 -8.94
C PRO A 478 5.36 -19.95 -8.30
N SER A 479 4.56 -19.02 -7.79
CA SER A 479 4.96 -17.76 -7.20
C SER A 479 4.27 -17.52 -5.88
N ILE A 480 4.97 -16.88 -4.95
CA ILE A 480 4.38 -16.43 -3.69
C ILE A 480 3.44 -15.23 -3.88
N HIS A 481 3.54 -14.51 -5.01
CA HIS A 481 2.74 -13.29 -5.27
C HIS A 481 1.33 -13.58 -5.76
N ASP A 482 1.13 -14.69 -6.45
CA ASP A 482 -0.17 -15.17 -6.91
C ASP A 482 -0.62 -16.42 -6.14
N HIS A 483 0.07 -16.74 -5.04
CA HIS A 483 -0.21 -17.89 -4.16
C HIS A 483 -0.26 -19.24 -4.86
N THR A 484 0.37 -19.39 -6.02
CA THR A 484 0.63 -20.71 -6.60
C THR A 484 1.77 -21.41 -5.86
N ASP A 485 2.63 -20.69 -5.13
CA ASP A 485 3.52 -21.24 -4.10
C ASP A 485 2.90 -21.13 -2.69
N PHE A 486 2.57 -22.28 -2.11
CA PHE A 486 2.04 -22.44 -0.75
C PHE A 486 3.11 -22.16 0.32
N GLY A 487 4.38 -22.13 -0.06
CA GLY A 487 5.50 -22.02 0.85
C GLY A 487 5.73 -23.31 1.63
N SER A 488 6.38 -23.19 2.77
CA SER A 488 6.75 -24.32 3.62
C SER A 488 5.63 -24.76 4.56
N ALA A 489 5.30 -26.05 4.56
CA ALA A 489 4.36 -26.68 5.50
C ALA A 489 4.98 -27.94 6.12
N ASP A 490 4.79 -28.18 7.41
CA ASP A 490 5.30 -29.40 8.04
C ASP A 490 4.51 -30.63 7.57
N ILE A 491 5.22 -31.73 7.29
CA ILE A 491 4.66 -32.97 6.74
C ILE A 491 3.63 -33.67 7.64
N ARG A 492 3.48 -33.27 8.91
CA ARG A 492 2.49 -33.82 9.83
C ARG A 492 1.48 -32.79 10.34
N ASP A 493 1.51 -31.55 9.85
CA ASP A 493 0.51 -30.53 10.18
C ASP A 493 -0.76 -30.66 9.32
N GLU A 494 -1.75 -29.81 9.56
CA GLU A 494 -2.97 -29.79 8.73
C GLU A 494 -2.75 -29.24 7.32
N GLY A 495 -1.59 -28.66 7.05
CA GLY A 495 -1.23 -28.09 5.76
C GLY A 495 -1.77 -26.69 5.53
N GLU A 496 -1.18 -25.99 4.57
CA GLU A 496 -1.51 -24.61 4.22
C GLU A 496 -2.71 -24.56 3.27
N VAL A 497 -3.61 -23.59 3.43
CA VAL A 497 -4.79 -23.44 2.56
C VAL A 497 -4.69 -22.15 1.76
N ARG A 498 -4.82 -22.25 0.43
CA ARG A 498 -4.97 -21.11 -0.48
C ARG A 498 -6.35 -21.12 -1.11
N THR A 499 -6.92 -19.93 -1.31
CA THR A 499 -8.22 -19.74 -1.94
C THR A 499 -8.04 -18.97 -3.23
N TYR A 500 -8.43 -19.59 -4.33
CA TYR A 500 -8.39 -19.00 -5.66
C TYR A 500 -9.76 -18.44 -6.01
N THR A 501 -9.80 -17.26 -6.61
CA THR A 501 -11.01 -16.65 -7.13
C THR A 501 -11.06 -16.84 -8.64
N ILE A 502 -12.23 -17.30 -9.12
CA ILE A 502 -12.55 -17.39 -10.55
C ILE A 502 -13.50 -16.24 -10.85
N ARG A 503 -13.10 -15.31 -11.71
CA ARG A 503 -13.95 -14.21 -12.20
C ARG A 503 -14.44 -14.54 -13.60
N ASN A 504 -15.72 -14.30 -13.82
CA ASN A 504 -16.28 -14.22 -15.16
C ASN A 504 -16.29 -12.73 -15.56
N THR A 505 -15.25 -12.28 -16.26
CA THR A 505 -15.17 -10.90 -16.78
C THR A 505 -16.03 -10.72 -18.04
N GLY A 506 -16.47 -11.84 -18.62
CA GLY A 506 -17.42 -11.89 -19.72
C GLY A 506 -18.85 -11.53 -19.30
N ASN A 507 -19.73 -11.40 -20.30
CA ASN A 507 -21.13 -10.99 -20.07
C ASN A 507 -22.13 -12.17 -20.08
N GLY A 508 -21.75 -13.37 -20.55
CA GLY A 508 -22.58 -14.58 -20.47
C GLY A 508 -22.12 -15.52 -19.35
N PRO A 509 -22.94 -16.50 -18.95
CA PRO A 509 -22.62 -17.38 -17.82
C PRO A 509 -21.43 -18.29 -18.14
N LEU A 510 -20.45 -18.32 -17.24
CA LEU A 510 -19.30 -19.22 -17.27
C LEU A 510 -19.70 -20.51 -16.55
N THR A 511 -19.78 -21.64 -17.26
CA THR A 511 -19.84 -22.95 -16.61
C THR A 511 -18.44 -23.36 -16.18
N VAL A 512 -18.30 -23.76 -14.92
CA VAL A 512 -17.01 -24.17 -14.34
C VAL A 512 -17.11 -25.63 -13.91
N GLY A 513 -16.23 -26.46 -14.43
CA GLY A 513 -16.08 -27.86 -14.05
C GLY A 513 -15.41 -28.01 -12.68
N SER A 514 -15.46 -29.23 -12.13
CA SER A 514 -14.77 -29.53 -10.87
C SER A 514 -13.26 -29.34 -11.00
N VAL A 515 -12.65 -28.70 -10.00
CA VAL A 515 -11.21 -28.58 -9.88
C VAL A 515 -10.60 -29.93 -9.51
N SER A 516 -9.57 -30.31 -10.26
CA SER A 516 -8.78 -31.53 -10.07
C SER A 516 -7.29 -31.19 -9.95
N LEU A 517 -6.54 -32.09 -9.32
CA LEU A 517 -5.11 -31.96 -9.08
C LEU A 517 -4.38 -33.11 -9.76
N SER A 518 -3.30 -32.82 -10.45
CA SER A 518 -2.44 -33.80 -11.13
C SER A 518 -0.95 -33.46 -10.94
N GLY A 519 -0.04 -34.26 -11.48
CA GLY A 519 1.40 -34.06 -11.33
C GLY A 519 2.06 -34.92 -10.25
N ALA A 520 3.37 -34.73 -10.07
CA ALA A 520 4.24 -35.64 -9.33
C ALA A 520 3.88 -35.80 -7.85
N ASN A 521 3.37 -34.73 -7.20
CA ASN A 521 3.02 -34.72 -5.80
C ASN A 521 1.56 -34.32 -5.56
N ALA A 522 0.66 -34.58 -6.52
CA ALA A 522 -0.75 -34.21 -6.43
C ALA A 522 -1.45 -34.69 -5.16
N SER A 523 -1.03 -35.84 -4.59
CA SER A 523 -1.56 -36.38 -3.34
C SER A 523 -1.29 -35.50 -2.11
N ASP A 524 -0.31 -34.61 -2.19
CA ASP A 524 0.01 -33.66 -1.12
C ASP A 524 -0.87 -32.40 -1.19
N PHE A 525 -1.71 -32.29 -2.21
CA PHE A 525 -2.65 -31.21 -2.41
C PHE A 525 -4.08 -31.76 -2.40
N THR A 526 -5.03 -31.02 -1.83
CA THR A 526 -6.43 -31.43 -1.77
C THR A 526 -7.33 -30.25 -2.04
N VAL A 527 -8.27 -30.36 -2.99
CA VAL A 527 -9.34 -29.37 -3.14
C VAL A 527 -10.33 -29.57 -2.00
N ILE A 528 -10.40 -28.60 -1.08
CA ILE A 528 -11.25 -28.65 0.12
C ILE A 528 -12.55 -27.85 -0.04
N ALA A 529 -12.65 -27.00 -1.06
CA ALA A 529 -13.87 -26.33 -1.47
C ALA A 529 -13.86 -26.20 -3.00
N GLN A 530 -14.93 -26.67 -3.66
CA GLN A 530 -15.13 -26.54 -5.09
C GLN A 530 -15.82 -25.20 -5.43
N PRO A 531 -15.61 -24.63 -6.63
CA PRO A 531 -16.32 -23.44 -7.06
C PRO A 531 -17.78 -23.76 -7.42
N ASP A 532 -18.64 -22.74 -7.47
CA ASP A 532 -19.97 -22.84 -8.07
C ASP A 532 -19.86 -23.29 -9.54
N SER A 533 -20.73 -24.20 -9.96
CA SER A 533 -20.70 -24.77 -11.32
C SER A 533 -21.11 -23.79 -12.42
N SER A 534 -21.66 -22.62 -12.04
CA SER A 534 -22.04 -21.55 -12.95
C SER A 534 -21.82 -20.19 -12.29
N VAL A 535 -21.18 -19.29 -13.03
CA VAL A 535 -20.89 -17.92 -12.59
C VAL A 535 -21.51 -16.98 -13.61
N ASP A 536 -22.50 -16.19 -13.19
CA ASP A 536 -23.10 -15.17 -14.05
C ASP A 536 -22.05 -14.17 -14.55
N GLY A 537 -22.33 -13.54 -15.70
CA GLY A 537 -21.46 -12.49 -16.24
C GLY A 537 -21.16 -11.41 -15.21
N ARG A 538 -19.89 -10.97 -15.14
CA ARG A 538 -19.37 -9.99 -14.16
C ARG A 538 -19.48 -10.43 -12.70
N ARG A 539 -19.67 -11.73 -12.42
CA ARG A 539 -19.62 -12.31 -11.07
C ARG A 539 -18.35 -13.13 -10.89
N LYS A 540 -18.20 -13.69 -9.69
CA LYS A 540 -17.07 -14.51 -9.29
C LYS A 540 -17.50 -15.64 -8.38
N THR A 541 -16.70 -16.69 -8.36
CA THR A 541 -16.76 -17.80 -7.40
C THR A 541 -15.35 -18.05 -6.85
N THR A 542 -15.22 -18.92 -5.85
CA THR A 542 -13.93 -19.29 -5.26
C THR A 542 -13.80 -20.80 -5.12
N PHE A 543 -12.58 -21.30 -5.12
CA PHE A 543 -12.26 -22.66 -4.68
C PHE A 543 -11.03 -22.63 -3.76
N SER A 544 -10.88 -23.61 -2.88
CA SER A 544 -9.77 -23.66 -1.94
C SER A 544 -9.01 -24.97 -2.08
N VAL A 545 -7.68 -24.86 -2.09
CA VAL A 545 -6.75 -25.98 -2.13
C VAL A 545 -5.94 -25.98 -0.83
N ARG A 546 -5.74 -27.16 -0.26
CA ARG A 546 -4.89 -27.40 0.90
C ARG A 546 -3.62 -28.12 0.45
N PHE A 547 -2.46 -27.61 0.82
CA PHE A 547 -1.17 -28.29 0.70
C PHE A 547 -0.79 -28.93 2.04
N LYS A 548 -0.89 -30.25 2.12
CA LYS A 548 -0.45 -31.08 3.25
C LYS A 548 0.64 -32.03 2.73
N PRO A 549 1.93 -31.65 2.83
CA PRO A 549 3.01 -32.47 2.30
C PRO A 549 3.10 -33.82 3.03
N THR A 550 3.31 -34.92 2.31
CA THR A 550 3.51 -36.25 2.92
C THR A 550 4.99 -36.60 3.15
N ALA A 551 5.90 -35.81 2.59
CA ALA A 551 7.35 -35.92 2.75
C ALA A 551 8.02 -34.56 2.55
N THR A 552 9.28 -34.46 2.95
CA THR A 552 10.04 -33.21 2.90
C THR A 552 10.49 -32.86 1.48
N GLY A 553 10.87 -31.59 1.28
CA GLY A 553 11.32 -31.05 0.00
C GLY A 553 10.20 -30.44 -0.83
N THR A 554 10.54 -29.90 -2.00
CA THR A 554 9.58 -29.27 -2.90
C THR A 554 8.58 -30.29 -3.42
N ARG A 555 7.30 -29.94 -3.34
CA ARG A 555 6.16 -30.71 -3.78
C ARG A 555 5.43 -29.90 -4.83
N THR A 556 5.16 -30.50 -5.98
CA THR A 556 4.51 -29.82 -7.10
C THR A 556 3.26 -30.56 -7.53
N ALA A 557 2.25 -29.80 -7.92
CA ALA A 557 1.04 -30.30 -8.55
C ALA A 557 0.57 -29.32 -9.62
N THR A 558 -0.37 -29.75 -10.43
CA THR A 558 -1.03 -28.92 -11.43
C THR A 558 -2.51 -28.89 -11.10
N VAL A 559 -3.06 -27.69 -10.96
CA VAL A 559 -4.49 -27.45 -10.86
C VAL A 559 -5.07 -27.52 -12.26
N THR A 560 -6.17 -28.25 -12.46
CA THR A 560 -6.84 -28.35 -13.76
C THR A 560 -8.34 -28.38 -13.59
N PHE A 561 -9.05 -27.57 -14.39
CA PHE A 561 -10.50 -27.63 -14.53
C PHE A 561 -10.94 -27.20 -15.93
N THR A 562 -12.11 -27.68 -16.35
CA THR A 562 -12.73 -27.28 -17.62
C THR A 562 -13.69 -26.14 -17.40
N ASN A 563 -13.92 -25.32 -18.41
CA ASN A 563 -14.91 -24.26 -18.37
C ASN A 563 -15.45 -23.97 -19.78
N SER A 564 -16.46 -23.12 -19.89
CA SER A 564 -17.10 -22.78 -21.18
C SER A 564 -16.49 -21.58 -21.90
N ASP A 565 -15.40 -21.02 -21.40
CA ASP A 565 -14.61 -20.05 -22.15
C ASP A 565 -14.01 -20.74 -23.38
N SER A 566 -14.19 -20.15 -24.56
CA SER A 566 -13.76 -20.77 -25.80
C SER A 566 -12.25 -20.76 -26.01
N ASN A 567 -11.54 -19.78 -25.44
CA ASN A 567 -10.08 -19.63 -25.56
C ASN A 567 -9.34 -20.31 -24.41
N GLU A 568 -9.93 -20.36 -23.21
CA GLU A 568 -9.35 -20.97 -22.01
C GLU A 568 -10.18 -22.16 -21.48
N GLY A 569 -10.90 -22.87 -22.35
CA GLY A 569 -11.86 -23.92 -21.98
C GLY A 569 -11.29 -25.09 -21.15
N THR A 570 -9.97 -25.22 -21.08
CA THR A 570 -9.27 -25.92 -20.00
C THR A 570 -8.32 -24.94 -19.33
N TYR A 571 -8.55 -24.68 -18.04
CA TYR A 571 -7.68 -23.83 -17.23
C TYR A 571 -6.70 -24.71 -16.45
N THR A 572 -5.41 -24.40 -16.56
CA THR A 572 -4.35 -25.15 -15.88
C THR A 572 -3.30 -24.22 -15.31
N PHE A 573 -2.77 -24.51 -14.13
CA PHE A 573 -1.59 -23.82 -13.60
C PHE A 573 -0.85 -24.71 -12.60
N ALA A 574 0.47 -24.54 -12.51
CA ALA A 574 1.31 -25.24 -11.54
C ALA A 574 1.14 -24.62 -10.15
N ILE A 575 1.12 -25.46 -9.13
CA ILE A 575 1.24 -25.08 -7.74
C ILE A 575 2.43 -25.81 -7.11
N GLN A 576 3.08 -25.17 -6.15
CA GLN A 576 4.09 -25.82 -5.33
C GLN A 576 3.87 -25.57 -3.85
N GLY A 577 4.54 -26.38 -3.03
CA GLY A 577 4.83 -26.06 -1.64
C GLY A 577 6.05 -26.86 -1.21
N THR A 578 6.68 -26.50 -0.10
CA THR A 578 7.83 -27.22 0.44
C THR A 578 7.43 -27.98 1.69
N GLY A 579 7.54 -29.30 1.66
CA GLY A 579 7.43 -30.11 2.87
C GLY A 579 8.62 -29.88 3.79
N THR A 580 8.37 -29.51 5.04
CA THR A 580 9.38 -29.40 6.08
C THR A 580 9.14 -30.43 7.18
N ALA A 581 10.15 -30.66 8.00
CA ALA A 581 10.04 -31.51 9.17
C ALA A 581 10.68 -30.77 10.36
N SER A 582 9.87 -30.09 11.15
CA SER A 582 10.24 -29.59 12.48
C SER A 582 10.28 -30.76 13.45
N VAL A 583 11.48 -31.35 13.61
CA VAL A 583 11.70 -32.57 14.39
C VAL A 583 12.31 -32.20 15.73
N ALA A 584 11.64 -32.55 16.84
CA ALA A 584 12.22 -32.45 18.18
C ALA A 584 13.09 -33.68 18.50
N TYR A 585 12.79 -34.82 17.89
CA TYR A 585 13.56 -36.06 17.94
C TYR A 585 13.17 -37.00 16.80
N ALA A 586 14.15 -37.65 16.14
CA ALA A 586 13.89 -38.68 15.13
C ALA A 586 14.88 -39.85 15.23
N GLN A 587 14.40 -41.04 14.90
CA GLN A 587 15.16 -42.28 14.83
C GLN A 587 14.57 -43.19 13.74
N ASP A 588 15.39 -43.51 12.73
CA ASP A 588 15.06 -44.36 11.56
C ASP A 588 15.74 -45.74 11.60
N PHE A 589 16.44 -46.03 12.70
CA PHE A 589 17.22 -47.26 12.96
C PHE A 589 18.09 -47.76 11.79
N SER A 590 18.59 -46.88 10.92
CA SER A 590 19.36 -47.21 9.71
C SER A 590 20.89 -47.31 9.92
N GLY A 591 21.37 -47.10 11.16
CA GLY A 591 22.80 -47.07 11.56
C GLY A 591 23.17 -47.88 12.83
N THR A 592 24.17 -47.42 13.60
CA THR A 592 24.65 -48.05 14.86
C THR A 592 23.61 -48.09 15.99
N ALA A 593 23.88 -48.90 17.04
CA ALA A 593 23.02 -49.14 18.20
C ALA A 593 22.29 -47.87 18.70
N PRO A 594 20.95 -47.89 18.80
CA PRO A 594 20.18 -46.69 19.11
C PRO A 594 20.40 -46.25 20.56
N GLU A 595 20.25 -44.95 20.80
CA GLU A 595 20.19 -44.31 22.13
C GLU A 595 18.87 -44.67 22.84
N TRP A 596 18.66 -45.96 23.12
CA TRP A 596 17.45 -46.51 23.72
C TRP A 596 17.80 -47.46 24.86
N THR A 597 17.13 -47.29 26.00
CA THR A 597 17.25 -48.19 27.15
C THR A 597 16.11 -49.20 27.14
N VAL A 598 16.48 -50.48 27.21
CA VAL A 598 15.52 -51.57 27.45
C VAL A 598 15.09 -51.52 28.92
N VAL A 599 13.82 -51.23 29.16
CA VAL A 599 13.25 -51.14 30.51
C VAL A 599 12.41 -52.37 30.87
N ALA A 600 12.03 -53.19 29.88
CA ALA A 600 11.41 -54.49 30.07
C ALA A 600 11.65 -55.40 28.85
N GLY A 601 11.78 -56.72 29.07
CA GLY A 601 12.12 -57.69 28.02
C GLY A 601 13.64 -57.76 27.74
N THR A 602 14.09 -58.83 27.08
CA THR A 602 15.49 -59.04 26.68
C THR A 602 15.56 -59.19 25.16
N SER A 603 16.69 -58.83 24.54
CA SER A 603 16.96 -59.02 23.09
C SER A 603 16.33 -57.98 22.13
N TRP A 604 16.58 -56.70 22.42
CA TRP A 604 16.32 -55.59 21.48
C TRP A 604 17.60 -55.24 20.71
N ALA A 605 17.53 -55.11 19.39
CA ALA A 605 18.67 -54.74 18.57
C ALA A 605 18.23 -54.06 17.25
N PRO A 606 19.01 -53.12 16.71
CA PRO A 606 18.80 -52.68 15.34
C PRO A 606 19.07 -53.84 14.36
N ALA A 607 18.20 -53.99 13.36
CA ALA A 607 18.30 -55.02 12.33
C ALA A 607 17.68 -54.53 11.01
N SER A 608 18.51 -54.38 9.97
CA SER A 608 18.08 -54.07 8.60
C SER A 608 17.21 -52.82 8.48
N GLY A 609 17.62 -51.70 9.09
CA GLY A 609 16.85 -50.44 9.04
C GLY A 609 15.59 -50.46 9.90
N SER A 610 15.59 -51.17 11.03
CA SER A 610 14.47 -51.21 11.97
C SER A 610 14.96 -51.61 13.35
N TYR A 611 14.21 -51.29 14.40
CA TYR A 611 14.47 -51.80 15.74
C TYR A 611 13.69 -53.09 15.96
N LEU A 612 14.44 -54.19 16.08
CA LEU A 612 13.91 -55.54 16.21
C LEU A 612 13.90 -55.97 17.69
N HIS A 613 12.77 -56.53 18.12
CA HIS A 613 12.70 -57.29 19.36
C HIS A 613 12.44 -58.76 19.07
N ASN A 614 13.29 -59.64 19.61
CA ASN A 614 13.14 -61.08 19.50
C ASN A 614 13.23 -61.75 20.88
N LYS A 615 12.08 -61.88 21.53
CA LYS A 615 11.95 -62.28 22.93
C LYS A 615 12.30 -63.75 23.22
N GLY A 616 12.48 -64.60 22.20
CA GLY A 616 12.94 -66.00 22.33
C GLY A 616 11.96 -66.96 23.00
N ASN A 617 11.12 -66.50 23.95
CA ASN A 617 10.05 -67.27 24.61
C ASN A 617 8.83 -66.37 24.92
N PRO A 618 7.63 -66.64 24.37
CA PRO A 618 6.44 -65.81 24.56
C PRO A 618 5.76 -66.11 25.92
N THR A 619 6.23 -65.49 27.01
CA THR A 619 5.46 -65.37 28.27
C THR A 619 4.70 -64.04 28.29
N ASP A 620 3.61 -63.91 29.06
CA ASP A 620 2.63 -62.82 29.00
C ASP A 620 3.15 -61.38 29.22
N ALA A 621 4.41 -61.19 29.63
CA ALA A 621 4.95 -59.87 29.97
C ALA A 621 5.26 -58.99 28.73
N LEU A 622 4.89 -57.71 28.76
CA LEU A 622 5.25 -56.75 27.69
C LEU A 622 6.74 -56.39 27.73
N GLY A 623 7.40 -56.40 26.57
CA GLY A 623 8.72 -55.81 26.38
C GLY A 623 8.60 -54.31 26.11
N ARG A 624 9.55 -53.50 26.60
CA ARG A 624 9.58 -52.04 26.40
C ARG A 624 11.00 -51.54 26.22
N ALA A 625 11.18 -50.68 25.24
CA ALA A 625 12.40 -49.91 25.04
C ALA A 625 12.04 -48.43 24.93
N ILE A 626 12.78 -47.57 25.63
CA ILE A 626 12.50 -46.14 25.78
C ILE A 626 13.72 -45.35 25.29
N ALA A 627 13.52 -44.23 24.60
CA ALA A 627 14.60 -43.34 24.20
C ALA A 627 15.44 -42.88 25.42
N THR A 628 16.76 -42.75 25.29
CA THR A 628 17.64 -42.21 26.35
C THR A 628 17.73 -40.70 26.34
N THR A 629 17.50 -40.09 25.18
CA THR A 629 17.47 -38.64 24.96
C THR A 629 16.06 -38.15 24.64
N GLY A 630 15.82 -36.87 24.88
CA GLY A 630 14.48 -36.28 24.85
C GLY A 630 13.72 -36.46 26.16
N SER A 631 12.91 -35.47 26.51
CA SER A 631 11.89 -35.52 27.56
C SER A 631 10.92 -34.41 27.21
N TRP A 632 9.71 -34.79 26.82
CA TRP A 632 8.76 -33.84 26.24
C TRP A 632 7.70 -33.49 27.28
N ALA A 633 7.33 -32.21 27.33
CA ALA A 633 6.16 -31.75 28.05
C ALA A 633 4.91 -32.43 27.47
N THR A 634 3.72 -32.15 28.01
CA THR A 634 2.51 -32.89 27.65
C THR A 634 2.00 -32.71 26.21
N ASP A 635 2.59 -31.80 25.44
CA ASP A 635 2.06 -31.36 24.14
C ASP A 635 3.03 -31.73 23.00
N TYR A 636 2.80 -32.88 22.37
CA TYR A 636 3.65 -33.38 21.28
C TYR A 636 2.89 -34.33 20.37
N VAL A 637 3.42 -34.49 19.16
CA VAL A 637 3.03 -35.54 18.23
C VAL A 637 4.14 -36.59 18.21
N TYR A 638 3.80 -37.81 18.60
CA TYR A 638 4.68 -38.97 18.53
C TYR A 638 4.18 -39.91 17.43
N SER A 639 4.96 -40.06 16.37
CA SER A 639 4.69 -40.98 15.27
C SER A 639 5.73 -42.09 15.21
N LEU A 640 5.31 -43.28 14.78
CA LEU A 640 6.18 -44.40 14.49
C LEU A 640 5.51 -45.38 13.53
N ARG A 641 6.32 -46.14 12.82
CA ARG A 641 5.88 -47.27 12.01
C ARG A 641 6.17 -48.57 12.75
N MET A 642 5.24 -49.52 12.70
CA MET A 642 5.40 -50.80 13.40
C MET A 642 4.83 -51.98 12.62
N LYS A 643 5.43 -53.16 12.79
CA LYS A 643 4.88 -54.43 12.33
C LYS A 643 5.23 -55.57 13.28
N SER A 644 4.47 -56.65 13.17
CA SER A 644 4.71 -57.87 13.95
C SER A 644 4.64 -59.12 13.08
N GLN A 645 5.68 -59.95 13.11
CA GLN A 645 5.71 -61.28 12.47
C GLN A 645 5.35 -62.36 13.48
N LEU A 646 4.24 -63.09 13.27
CA LEU A 646 3.87 -64.19 14.16
C LEU A 646 4.79 -65.40 13.97
N GLN A 647 5.15 -66.04 15.08
CA GLN A 647 5.59 -67.43 15.06
C GLN A 647 4.59 -68.33 15.79
N SER A 648 4.09 -69.31 15.05
CA SER A 648 3.26 -70.46 15.46
C SER A 648 1.79 -70.22 15.84
N THR A 649 0.96 -71.11 15.33
CA THR A 649 -0.45 -71.30 15.67
C THR A 649 -0.57 -71.75 17.14
N GLY A 650 -1.30 -70.98 17.96
CA GLY A 650 -1.62 -71.34 19.35
C GLY A 650 -1.32 -70.30 20.43
N VAL A 651 -0.61 -69.20 20.11
CA VAL A 651 -0.30 -68.13 21.08
C VAL A 651 -1.41 -67.07 21.10
N THR A 652 -1.94 -66.73 22.27
CA THR A 652 -3.07 -65.78 22.49
C THR A 652 -2.65 -64.33 22.75
N PHE A 653 -1.35 -64.05 22.88
CA PHE A 653 -0.82 -62.75 23.32
C PHE A 653 -0.05 -62.06 22.17
N ARG A 654 -0.62 -61.00 21.58
CA ARG A 654 -0.25 -60.50 20.23
C ARG A 654 -0.17 -58.99 20.09
N LYS A 655 0.26 -58.29 21.15
CA LYS A 655 0.23 -56.83 21.17
C LYS A 655 1.53 -56.21 20.65
N VAL A 656 1.39 -55.16 19.85
CA VAL A 656 2.47 -54.24 19.43
C VAL A 656 1.98 -52.82 19.61
N GLY A 657 2.85 -51.88 19.95
CA GLY A 657 2.41 -50.51 20.16
C GLY A 657 3.50 -49.56 20.60
N ALA A 658 3.07 -48.50 21.25
CA ALA A 658 3.91 -47.38 21.63
C ALA A 658 3.70 -47.00 23.09
N VAL A 659 4.82 -46.68 23.75
CA VAL A 659 4.88 -46.08 25.09
C VAL A 659 5.08 -44.59 24.92
N TYR A 660 4.34 -43.78 25.66
CA TYR A 660 4.45 -42.33 25.57
C TYR A 660 4.26 -41.68 26.94
N ASN A 661 4.86 -40.50 27.10
CA ASN A 661 4.96 -39.78 28.36
C ASN A 661 5.51 -40.66 29.50
N TYR A 662 6.56 -41.44 29.21
CA TYR A 662 7.24 -42.33 30.13
C TYR A 662 8.13 -41.52 31.09
N VAL A 663 7.65 -41.31 32.31
CA VAL A 663 8.43 -40.66 33.37
C VAL A 663 9.37 -41.71 33.99
N ASP A 664 8.79 -42.85 34.38
CA ASP A 664 9.48 -44.00 34.96
C ASP A 664 8.63 -45.28 34.80
N ALA A 665 9.12 -46.42 35.31
CA ALA A 665 8.45 -47.72 35.19
C ALA A 665 7.09 -47.80 35.93
N SER A 666 6.81 -46.85 36.83
CA SER A 666 5.55 -46.74 37.56
C SER A 666 4.59 -45.71 36.94
N ASN A 667 5.05 -44.88 36.00
CA ASN A 667 4.32 -43.71 35.50
C ASN A 667 4.51 -43.52 33.98
N PHE A 668 3.57 -44.04 33.18
CA PHE A 668 3.59 -43.91 31.71
C PHE A 668 2.22 -44.20 31.08
N TYR A 669 2.09 -43.87 29.79
CA TYR A 669 0.98 -44.32 28.95
C TYR A 669 1.46 -45.30 27.89
N GLU A 670 0.56 -46.19 27.46
CA GLU A 670 0.82 -47.05 26.31
C GLU A 670 -0.44 -47.27 25.49
N VAL A 671 -0.26 -47.33 24.17
CA VAL A 671 -1.28 -47.84 23.26
C VAL A 671 -0.83 -49.17 22.71
N LEU A 672 -1.73 -50.13 22.70
CA LEU A 672 -1.49 -51.50 22.27
C LEU A 672 -2.45 -51.86 21.15
N PHE A 673 -1.92 -52.39 20.07
CA PHE A 673 -2.66 -52.88 18.92
C PHE A 673 -2.53 -54.39 18.82
N THR A 674 -3.60 -55.04 18.39
CA THR A 674 -3.69 -56.48 18.13
C THR A 674 -3.96 -56.68 16.64
N PRO A 675 -2.92 -56.71 15.78
CA PRO A 675 -3.04 -56.63 14.32
C PRO A 675 -3.92 -57.69 13.67
N ASP A 676 -4.06 -58.86 14.29
CA ASP A 676 -4.84 -59.99 13.78
C ASP A 676 -6.33 -59.88 14.05
N THR A 677 -6.74 -59.20 15.12
CA THR A 677 -8.15 -58.97 15.45
C THR A 677 -8.62 -57.55 15.10
N GLY A 678 -7.69 -56.64 14.82
CA GLY A 678 -7.98 -55.22 14.64
C GLY A 678 -8.36 -54.52 15.94
N ALA A 679 -8.11 -55.12 17.11
CA ALA A 679 -8.40 -54.49 18.40
C ALA A 679 -7.28 -53.53 18.84
N ALA A 680 -7.65 -52.43 19.49
CA ALA A 680 -6.74 -51.46 20.09
C ALA A 680 -7.13 -51.17 21.54
N GLU A 681 -6.15 -50.94 22.39
CA GLU A 681 -6.33 -50.58 23.80
C GLU A 681 -5.41 -49.43 24.17
N LEU A 682 -5.96 -48.39 24.78
CA LEU A 682 -5.21 -47.31 25.37
C LEU A 682 -5.18 -47.49 26.89
N ARG A 683 -3.97 -47.54 27.47
CA ARG A 683 -3.74 -47.79 28.90
C ARG A 683 -2.89 -46.69 29.52
N GLN A 684 -3.04 -46.54 30.83
CA GLN A 684 -2.14 -45.73 31.68
C GLN A 684 -1.64 -46.59 32.86
N THR A 685 -0.41 -46.32 33.29
CA THR A 685 0.17 -46.85 34.53
C THR A 685 0.52 -45.67 35.41
N ILE A 686 -0.06 -45.59 36.61
CA ILE A 686 0.16 -44.50 37.56
C ILE A 686 0.54 -45.12 38.91
N ALA A 687 1.67 -44.68 39.49
CA ALA A 687 2.22 -45.26 40.72
C ALA A 687 2.26 -46.81 40.72
N GLY A 688 2.56 -47.40 39.55
CA GLY A 688 2.64 -48.85 39.35
C GLY A 688 1.30 -49.55 39.12
N THR A 689 0.17 -48.85 39.20
CA THR A 689 -1.16 -49.40 38.94
C THR A 689 -1.58 -49.15 37.49
N GLN A 690 -1.84 -50.22 36.75
CA GLN A 690 -2.29 -50.15 35.35
C GLN A 690 -3.84 -50.07 35.24
N SER A 691 -4.35 -49.22 34.37
CA SER A 691 -5.77 -49.11 34.01
C SER A 691 -5.97 -48.87 32.52
N THR A 692 -7.06 -49.40 31.96
CA THR A 692 -7.47 -49.15 30.56
C THR A 692 -8.31 -47.88 30.51
N LEU A 693 -7.89 -46.93 29.68
CA LEU A 693 -8.61 -45.67 29.43
C LEU A 693 -9.66 -45.81 28.33
N ALA A 694 -9.32 -46.53 27.26
CA ALA A 694 -10.22 -46.76 26.14
C ALA A 694 -9.88 -48.06 25.40
N THR A 695 -10.90 -48.61 24.74
CA THR A 695 -10.77 -49.75 23.80
C THR A 695 -11.39 -49.37 22.48
N GLY A 696 -10.79 -49.78 21.37
CA GLY A 696 -11.24 -49.41 20.03
C GLY A 696 -10.86 -50.46 19.00
N THR A 697 -11.15 -50.14 17.74
CA THR A 697 -10.80 -50.98 16.59
C THR A 697 -10.05 -50.16 15.56
N PHE A 698 -9.15 -50.80 14.82
CA PHE A 698 -8.40 -50.19 13.74
C PHE A 698 -8.33 -51.13 12.53
N THR A 699 -8.16 -50.56 11.35
CA THR A 699 -8.13 -51.28 10.07
C THR A 699 -6.79 -51.08 9.35
N GLY A 700 -6.44 -52.02 8.47
CA GLY A 700 -5.18 -51.94 7.71
C GLY A 700 -3.96 -52.51 8.44
N ALA A 701 -4.19 -53.38 9.41
CA ALA A 701 -3.15 -54.18 10.05
C ALA A 701 -3.38 -55.67 9.80
N GLY A 702 -2.28 -56.42 9.84
CA GLY A 702 -2.25 -57.87 9.61
C GLY A 702 -0.86 -58.42 9.92
N GLN A 703 -0.70 -59.74 9.83
CA GLN A 703 0.58 -60.38 10.08
C GLN A 703 1.64 -59.86 9.11
N ASP A 704 2.78 -59.41 9.64
CA ASP A 704 3.90 -58.87 8.87
C ASP A 704 3.57 -57.65 7.98
N ILE A 705 2.49 -56.93 8.30
CA ILE A 705 2.10 -55.71 7.60
C ILE A 705 2.55 -54.51 8.44
N TRP A 706 3.32 -53.62 7.82
CA TRP A 706 3.64 -52.32 8.40
C TRP A 706 2.41 -51.43 8.45
N PHE A 707 2.19 -50.80 9.60
CA PHE A 707 1.19 -49.75 9.76
C PHE A 707 1.77 -48.59 10.56
N ASP A 708 1.25 -47.39 10.29
CA ASP A 708 1.70 -46.16 10.91
C ASP A 708 0.83 -45.81 12.11
N VAL A 709 1.44 -45.38 13.21
CA VAL A 709 0.74 -44.92 14.40
C VAL A 709 1.16 -43.50 14.70
N THR A 710 0.18 -42.64 14.94
CA THR A 710 0.38 -41.25 15.38
C THR A 710 -0.37 -41.02 16.68
N ILE A 711 0.37 -40.61 17.71
CA ILE A 711 -0.14 -40.23 19.02
C ILE A 711 -0.02 -38.72 19.13
N ILE A 712 -1.15 -38.05 19.22
CA ILE A 712 -1.25 -36.60 19.41
C ILE A 712 -1.62 -36.38 20.87
N ARG A 713 -0.70 -35.84 21.65
CA ARG A 713 -0.92 -35.55 23.06
C ARG A 713 -1.01 -34.05 23.29
N TYR A 714 -2.02 -33.63 24.04
CA TYR A 714 -2.23 -32.26 24.50
C TYR A 714 -2.63 -32.29 25.98
N GLY A 715 -1.75 -31.86 26.87
CA GLY A 715 -1.97 -31.96 28.30
C GLY A 715 -2.16 -33.42 28.73
N THR A 716 -3.32 -33.69 29.30
CA THR A 716 -3.73 -35.04 29.69
C THR A 716 -4.53 -35.77 28.62
N ARG A 717 -4.84 -35.11 27.50
CA ARG A 717 -5.72 -35.65 26.46
C ARG A 717 -4.90 -36.23 25.31
N THR A 718 -5.39 -37.33 24.75
CA THR A 718 -4.67 -38.05 23.69
C THR A 718 -5.63 -38.48 22.58
N THR A 719 -5.28 -38.11 21.35
CA THR A 719 -5.86 -38.64 20.12
C THR A 719 -4.84 -39.59 19.49
N ILE A 720 -5.27 -40.77 19.07
CA ILE A 720 -4.42 -41.78 18.44
C ILE A 720 -4.99 -42.15 17.09
N LYS A 721 -4.14 -42.12 16.08
CA LYS A 721 -4.45 -42.55 14.71
C LYS A 721 -3.63 -43.78 14.35
N ALA A 722 -4.23 -44.69 13.60
CA ALA A 722 -3.54 -45.78 12.92
C ALA A 722 -3.84 -45.68 11.42
N ASN A 723 -2.79 -45.67 10.58
CA ASN A 723 -2.89 -45.40 9.13
C ASN A 723 -3.74 -44.15 8.84
N ASP A 724 -3.43 -43.05 9.53
CA ASP A 724 -4.17 -41.77 9.52
C ASP A 724 -5.66 -41.81 9.93
N THR A 725 -6.20 -42.97 10.29
CA THR A 725 -7.57 -43.12 10.77
C THR A 725 -7.61 -42.98 12.30
N VAL A 726 -8.50 -42.14 12.82
CA VAL A 726 -8.65 -41.95 14.27
C VAL A 726 -9.18 -43.22 14.93
N VAL A 727 -8.42 -43.77 15.87
CA VAL A 727 -8.76 -44.95 16.68
C VAL A 727 -9.27 -44.52 18.05
N PHE A 728 -8.64 -43.50 18.62
CA PHE A 728 -9.02 -42.88 19.89
C PHE A 728 -9.03 -41.37 19.71
N ASP A 729 -10.12 -40.72 20.10
CA ASP A 729 -10.26 -39.27 19.95
C ASP A 729 -10.42 -38.59 21.31
N ASP A 730 -9.53 -37.64 21.59
CA ASP A 730 -9.55 -36.77 22.77
C ASP A 730 -9.74 -37.49 24.12
N ILE A 731 -9.10 -38.66 24.28
CA ILE A 731 -9.21 -39.48 25.49
C ILE A 731 -8.46 -38.83 26.64
N GLY A 732 -9.15 -38.56 27.75
CA GLY A 732 -8.55 -37.98 28.95
C GLY A 732 -7.78 -39.02 29.79
N GLY A 733 -6.63 -38.61 30.33
CA GLY A 733 -5.85 -39.36 31.31
C GLY A 733 -5.47 -38.51 32.54
N GLN A 734 -4.57 -39.02 33.38
CA GLN A 734 -4.00 -38.27 34.52
C GLN A 734 -2.74 -37.45 34.16
N THR A 735 -2.48 -36.40 34.93
CA THR A 735 -1.24 -35.63 34.74
C THR A 735 -0.03 -36.46 35.16
N LEU A 736 0.92 -36.61 34.23
CA LEU A 736 2.27 -37.09 34.50
C LEU A 736 3.23 -35.92 34.21
N GLY A 737 4.39 -35.89 34.87
CA GLY A 737 5.46 -34.95 34.51
C GLY A 737 5.98 -35.18 33.08
N SER A 738 6.95 -34.37 32.64
CA SER A 738 7.58 -34.56 31.32
C SER A 738 8.16 -35.97 31.20
N GLY A 739 7.91 -36.59 30.05
CA GLY A 739 8.19 -38.00 29.85
C GLY A 739 8.76 -38.30 28.48
N ARG A 740 9.26 -39.51 28.35
CA ARG A 740 9.89 -40.03 27.12
C ARG A 740 8.92 -40.84 26.29
N VAL A 741 9.34 -41.18 25.08
CA VAL A 741 8.63 -42.06 24.18
C VAL A 741 9.40 -43.35 24.03
N GLY A 742 8.69 -44.39 23.66
CA GLY A 742 9.25 -45.70 23.47
C GLY A 742 8.30 -46.62 22.74
N VAL A 743 8.73 -47.85 22.58
CA VAL A 743 7.98 -48.89 21.89
C VAL A 743 7.65 -50.01 22.87
N VAL A 744 6.54 -50.70 22.61
CA VAL A 744 6.09 -51.82 23.43
C VAL A 744 5.63 -52.95 22.53
N ASP A 745 5.91 -54.18 22.96
CA ASP A 745 5.37 -55.36 22.32
C ASP A 745 5.17 -56.52 23.29
N GLN A 746 4.52 -57.57 22.81
CA GLN A 746 4.31 -58.82 23.56
C GLN A 746 4.89 -60.05 22.84
N VAL A 747 5.29 -59.90 21.57
CA VAL A 747 5.56 -60.99 20.62
C VAL A 747 6.99 -61.00 20.10
N ASN A 748 7.44 -62.16 19.62
CA ASN A 748 8.71 -62.28 18.92
C ASN A 748 8.63 -61.59 17.55
N ASN A 749 9.77 -61.03 17.11
CA ASN A 749 9.97 -60.52 15.75
C ASN A 749 9.07 -59.32 15.40
N THR A 750 8.93 -58.43 16.38
CA THR A 750 8.33 -57.10 16.20
C THR A 750 9.38 -56.14 15.68
N ARG A 751 9.00 -55.29 14.73
CA ARG A 751 9.87 -54.27 14.16
C ARG A 751 9.25 -52.90 14.28
N PHE A 752 10.09 -51.93 14.62
CA PHE A 752 9.73 -50.52 14.73
C PHE A 752 10.65 -49.71 13.83
N ASP A 753 10.11 -48.69 13.20
CA ASP A 753 10.85 -47.79 12.33
C ASP A 753 10.21 -46.40 12.33
N ASP A 754 10.87 -45.42 11.72
CA ASP A 754 10.35 -44.06 11.51
C ASP A 754 9.83 -43.39 12.80
N VAL A 755 10.53 -43.60 13.93
CA VAL A 755 10.16 -43.00 15.21
C VAL A 755 10.48 -41.51 15.18
N VAL A 756 9.47 -40.67 15.36
CA VAL A 756 9.63 -39.22 15.39
C VAL A 756 8.76 -38.59 16.46
N VAL A 757 9.34 -37.70 17.26
CA VAL A 757 8.61 -36.78 18.13
C VAL A 757 8.75 -35.37 17.60
N ARG A 758 7.61 -34.69 17.49
CA ARG A 758 7.51 -33.28 17.14
C ARG A 758 6.83 -32.57 18.31
N LEU A 759 7.29 -31.36 18.65
CA LEU A 759 6.50 -30.49 19.51
C LEU A 759 5.19 -30.20 18.79
N ALA A 760 4.06 -30.31 19.49
CA ALA A 760 2.79 -30.02 18.85
C ALA A 760 2.79 -28.54 18.45
N PRO A 761 2.33 -28.18 17.24
CA PRO A 761 2.27 -26.78 16.83
C PRO A 761 1.46 -26.01 17.88
N PHE A 762 2.05 -24.92 18.34
CA PHE A 762 1.61 -24.04 19.42
C PHE A 762 0.07 -23.87 19.47
N LYS A 763 -0.50 -24.01 20.68
CA LYS A 763 -1.94 -23.98 21.02
C LYS A 763 -2.89 -23.69 19.83
N ARG A 764 -3.57 -24.73 19.31
CA ARG A 764 -4.65 -24.61 18.32
C ARG A 764 -5.94 -23.94 18.86
N ARG A 765 -5.98 -23.64 20.16
CA ARG A 765 -7.15 -23.14 20.87
C ARG A 765 -7.09 -21.64 21.10
N PHE A 766 -8.26 -20.98 21.04
CA PHE A 766 -8.43 -19.53 21.17
C PHE A 766 -9.14 -19.13 22.46
N PRO A 767 -8.94 -17.91 22.97
CA PRO A 767 -8.02 -16.88 22.47
C PRO A 767 -6.55 -17.22 22.78
N ARG A 768 -5.63 -16.74 21.93
CA ARG A 768 -4.17 -16.85 22.11
C ARG A 768 -3.66 -15.53 22.68
N ILE A 769 -2.98 -15.56 23.82
CA ILE A 769 -2.62 -14.37 24.58
C ILE A 769 -1.11 -14.13 24.54
N GLY A 770 -0.72 -13.00 23.97
CA GLY A 770 0.64 -12.46 23.96
C GLY A 770 0.84 -11.40 25.04
N GLY A 771 2.10 -11.14 25.42
CA GLY A 771 2.43 -10.08 26.37
C GLY A 771 3.82 -9.47 26.17
N MET A 772 3.87 -8.17 25.93
CA MET A 772 5.09 -7.35 25.91
C MET A 772 5.40 -6.77 27.30
N ASN A 773 6.47 -7.24 27.93
CA ASN A 773 6.80 -6.95 29.33
C ASN A 773 8.25 -6.45 29.47
N ILE A 774 8.57 -5.36 28.78
CA ILE A 774 9.93 -4.83 28.64
C ILE A 774 10.21 -3.54 29.42
N SER A 775 9.24 -2.94 30.11
CA SER A 775 9.50 -1.73 30.93
C SER A 775 9.61 -2.03 32.42
N GLY A 776 10.36 -1.20 33.14
CA GLY A 776 10.39 -1.24 34.61
C GLY A 776 9.15 -0.60 35.23
N GLN A 777 8.97 -0.79 36.54
CA GLN A 777 7.88 -0.15 37.27
C GLN A 777 7.96 1.39 37.12
N PRO A 778 6.81 2.07 36.87
CA PRO A 778 6.77 3.52 36.76
C PRO A 778 7.42 4.20 37.96
N GLY A 779 8.36 5.12 37.70
CA GLY A 779 9.04 5.91 38.73
C GLY A 779 10.21 5.22 39.45
N THR A 780 10.45 3.91 39.24
CA THR A 780 11.61 3.20 39.85
C THR A 780 12.54 2.59 38.81
N GLY A 781 12.05 2.28 37.61
CA GLY A 781 12.84 1.65 36.54
C GLY A 781 13.25 0.20 36.83
N LEU A 782 12.87 -0.35 37.98
CA LEU A 782 13.20 -1.72 38.38
C LEU A 782 12.35 -2.72 37.59
N LYS A 783 13.00 -3.79 37.12
CA LYS A 783 12.32 -4.93 36.49
C LYS A 783 12.14 -6.02 37.54
N ASN A 784 10.89 -6.35 37.85
CA ASN A 784 10.53 -7.31 38.92
C ASN A 784 10.62 -8.76 38.46
N TYR A 785 11.57 -9.10 37.57
CA TYR A 785 11.70 -10.46 37.06
C TYR A 785 12.09 -11.47 38.13
N ASN A 786 12.62 -11.03 39.27
CA ASN A 786 12.91 -11.87 40.43
C ASN A 786 11.71 -12.02 41.40
N ASP A 787 10.59 -11.34 41.14
CA ASP A 787 9.35 -11.50 41.89
C ASP A 787 8.58 -12.74 41.40
N SER A 788 8.26 -13.65 42.31
CA SER A 788 7.60 -14.92 41.96
C SER A 788 6.16 -14.76 41.50
N ALA A 789 5.44 -13.74 41.99
CA ALA A 789 4.08 -13.46 41.53
C ALA A 789 4.11 -12.91 40.09
N TYR A 790 5.08 -12.05 39.78
CA TYR A 790 5.28 -11.56 38.42
C TYR A 790 5.69 -12.67 37.44
N GLN A 791 6.58 -13.58 37.87
CA GLN A 791 6.92 -14.79 37.10
C GLN A 791 5.69 -15.67 36.84
N HIS A 792 4.83 -15.84 37.85
CA HIS A 792 3.58 -16.58 37.73
C HIS A 792 2.61 -15.92 36.75
N ASP A 793 2.47 -14.59 36.80
CA ASP A 793 1.63 -13.86 35.86
C ASP A 793 2.15 -13.96 34.42
N LEU A 794 3.46 -13.87 34.19
CA LEU A 794 4.08 -14.12 32.88
C LEU A 794 3.80 -15.53 32.38
N ALA A 795 3.87 -16.53 33.27
CA ALA A 795 3.61 -17.92 32.92
C ALA A 795 2.15 -18.19 32.49
N LYS A 796 1.20 -17.28 32.77
CA LYS A 796 -0.18 -17.41 32.29
C LYS A 796 -0.34 -17.16 30.77
N LEU A 797 0.61 -16.45 30.17
CA LEU A 797 0.58 -16.10 28.75
C LEU A 797 0.88 -17.32 27.85
N ASP A 798 0.54 -17.20 26.57
CA ASP A 798 0.93 -18.17 25.54
C ASP A 798 2.22 -17.75 24.84
N LEU A 799 2.44 -16.43 24.75
CA LEU A 799 3.67 -15.82 24.24
C LEU A 799 4.04 -14.62 25.13
N ALA A 800 5.28 -14.56 25.60
CA ALA A 800 5.77 -13.46 26.43
C ALA A 800 7.11 -12.96 25.91
N ILE A 801 7.23 -11.64 25.79
CA ILE A 801 8.49 -10.96 25.45
C ILE A 801 8.95 -10.21 26.69
N ILE A 802 10.12 -10.59 27.20
CA ILE A 802 10.81 -9.90 28.29
C ILE A 802 12.04 -9.18 27.74
N GLY A 803 12.56 -8.20 28.47
CA GLY A 803 13.77 -7.48 28.07
C GLY A 803 14.77 -7.39 29.19
N PHE A 804 15.79 -8.24 29.19
CA PHE A 804 16.99 -8.01 30.00
C PHE A 804 17.87 -6.94 29.34
N TYR A 805 18.66 -6.21 30.14
CA TYR A 805 19.71 -5.32 29.63
C TYR A 805 21.08 -5.93 29.90
N ASP A 806 22.12 -5.45 29.20
CA ASP A 806 23.48 -5.98 29.35
C ASP A 806 23.94 -5.92 30.81
N GLY A 807 24.28 -7.09 31.37
CA GLY A 807 24.69 -7.21 32.77
C GLY A 807 23.55 -7.20 33.79
N TRP A 808 22.28 -7.35 33.37
CA TRP A 808 21.14 -7.42 34.30
C TRP A 808 21.33 -8.52 35.36
N ASN A 809 21.07 -8.15 36.61
CA ASN A 809 21.03 -9.02 37.79
C ASN A 809 20.15 -8.36 38.87
N TYR A 810 19.62 -9.15 39.81
CA TYR A 810 18.85 -8.63 40.95
C TYR A 810 19.70 -8.59 42.22
N THR A 811 19.51 -7.54 43.02
CA THR A 811 20.32 -7.25 44.21
C THR A 811 20.26 -8.39 45.22
N GLY A 812 21.43 -8.82 45.72
CA GLY A 812 21.54 -9.86 46.74
C GLY A 812 21.52 -11.30 46.22
N SER A 813 21.48 -11.52 44.90
CA SER A 813 21.45 -12.87 44.31
C SER A 813 22.75 -13.67 44.49
N GLY A 814 23.91 -13.00 44.52
CA GLY A 814 25.23 -13.66 44.46
C GLY A 814 25.54 -14.36 43.13
N LEU A 815 24.65 -14.23 42.12
CA LEU A 815 24.78 -14.86 40.81
C LEU A 815 25.51 -13.93 39.82
N THR A 816 26.11 -14.50 38.77
CA THR A 816 26.48 -13.71 37.59
C THR A 816 25.23 -13.27 36.82
N ALA A 817 25.37 -12.27 35.95
CA ALA A 817 24.23 -11.78 35.14
C ALA A 817 23.57 -12.91 34.31
N GLY A 818 24.37 -13.74 33.63
CA GLY A 818 23.86 -14.87 32.86
C GLY A 818 23.13 -15.91 33.72
N GLN A 819 23.65 -16.21 34.92
CA GLN A 819 23.00 -17.13 35.86
C GLN A 819 21.68 -16.58 36.40
N ALA A 820 21.62 -15.28 36.70
CA ALA A 820 20.39 -14.64 37.19
C ALA A 820 19.29 -14.66 36.13
N GLN A 821 19.63 -14.40 34.87
CA GLN A 821 18.69 -14.49 33.74
C GLN A 821 18.22 -15.92 33.52
N ALA A 822 19.14 -16.89 33.50
CA ALA A 822 18.81 -18.31 33.34
C ALA A 822 17.86 -18.79 34.42
N GLN A 823 18.07 -18.39 35.68
CA GLN A 823 17.22 -18.77 36.79
C GLN A 823 15.78 -18.24 36.64
N VAL A 824 15.61 -16.98 36.20
CA VAL A 824 14.28 -16.41 35.97
C VAL A 824 13.55 -17.16 34.86
N VAL A 825 14.22 -17.38 33.73
CA VAL A 825 13.64 -18.08 32.57
C VAL A 825 13.26 -19.51 32.94
N ALA A 826 14.14 -20.24 33.63
CA ALA A 826 13.85 -21.57 34.13
C ALA A 826 12.64 -21.61 35.09
N ASN A 827 12.51 -20.61 35.98
CA ASN A 827 11.37 -20.55 36.90
C ASN A 827 10.05 -20.34 36.15
N ILE A 828 10.00 -19.43 35.17
CA ILE A 828 8.80 -19.17 34.37
C ILE A 828 8.44 -20.41 33.55
N LYS A 829 9.43 -21.02 32.88
CA LYS A 829 9.27 -22.24 32.10
C LYS A 829 8.84 -23.44 32.93
N ALA A 830 9.26 -23.52 34.20
CA ALA A 830 8.80 -24.56 35.11
C ALA A 830 7.31 -24.43 35.44
N MET A 831 6.76 -23.21 35.46
CA MET A 831 5.32 -22.97 35.67
C MET A 831 4.51 -23.21 34.39
N ASN A 832 5.05 -22.83 33.23
CA ASN A 832 4.44 -23.08 31.93
C ASN A 832 5.50 -23.48 30.88
N PRO A 833 5.72 -24.79 30.68
CA PRO A 833 6.68 -25.28 29.68
C PRO A 833 6.30 -24.93 28.24
N ASN A 834 5.01 -24.70 27.98
CA ASN A 834 4.46 -24.42 26.65
C ASN A 834 4.43 -22.92 26.31
N LEU A 835 4.83 -22.04 27.24
CA LEU A 835 4.96 -20.61 26.98
C LEU A 835 6.05 -20.37 25.94
N VAL A 836 5.75 -19.64 24.87
CA VAL A 836 6.78 -19.08 23.98
C VAL A 836 7.39 -17.87 24.66
N LEU A 837 8.58 -18.03 25.23
CA LEU A 837 9.27 -16.98 25.97
C LEU A 837 10.41 -16.43 25.13
N GLY A 838 10.38 -15.13 24.88
CA GLY A 838 11.40 -14.45 24.09
C GLY A 838 12.08 -13.30 24.82
N ASN A 839 13.30 -13.00 24.39
CA ASN A 839 14.06 -11.85 24.87
C ASN A 839 14.13 -10.74 23.81
N TYR A 840 13.94 -9.51 24.28
CA TYR A 840 14.00 -8.27 23.52
C TYR A 840 15.43 -7.89 23.17
N THR A 841 15.63 -7.51 21.91
CA THR A 841 16.85 -6.89 21.39
C THR A 841 16.48 -5.78 20.41
N ILE A 842 17.39 -4.84 20.20
CA ILE A 842 17.28 -3.79 19.18
C ILE A 842 18.60 -3.74 18.42
N MET A 843 18.52 -3.55 17.10
CA MET A 843 19.69 -3.49 16.24
C MET A 843 19.94 -2.08 15.66
N PRO A 844 18.98 -1.40 14.99
CA PRO A 844 19.30 -0.21 14.19
C PRO A 844 19.49 1.08 15.00
N ASN A 845 19.14 1.07 16.30
CA ASN A 845 19.16 2.24 17.16
C ASN A 845 19.83 1.92 18.49
N ILE A 846 20.84 2.72 18.87
CA ILE A 846 21.61 2.54 20.08
C ILE A 846 21.42 3.77 20.97
N SER A 847 20.74 3.58 22.11
CA SER A 847 20.56 4.65 23.10
C SER A 847 21.84 4.90 23.91
N ASP A 848 21.98 6.09 24.49
CA ASP A 848 23.07 6.44 25.43
C ASP A 848 22.84 5.89 26.85
N SER A 849 21.89 4.96 27.04
CA SER A 849 21.65 4.34 28.34
C SER A 849 22.75 3.35 28.73
N SER A 850 22.89 3.05 30.03
CA SER A 850 23.84 2.02 30.50
C SER A 850 23.60 0.64 29.89
N ALA A 851 22.37 0.36 29.43
CA ALA A 851 21.98 -0.89 28.79
C ALA A 851 22.75 -1.19 27.48
N TYR A 852 23.32 -0.17 26.82
CA TYR A 852 24.11 -0.30 25.58
C TYR A 852 25.57 0.11 25.74
N ALA A 853 26.05 0.30 26.98
CA ALA A 853 27.39 0.81 27.23
C ALA A 853 28.49 -0.06 26.59
N SER A 854 28.32 -1.39 26.61
CA SER A 854 29.21 -2.37 25.98
C SER A 854 29.32 -2.18 24.46
N VAL A 855 28.19 -1.97 23.80
CA VAL A 855 28.10 -1.80 22.35
C VAL A 855 28.60 -0.43 21.92
N ARG A 856 28.27 0.63 22.66
CA ARG A 856 28.83 1.96 22.40
C ARG A 856 30.34 1.95 22.58
N ALA A 857 30.87 1.31 23.63
CA ALA A 857 32.31 1.18 23.81
C ALA A 857 32.99 0.43 22.65
N ALA A 858 32.35 -0.59 22.09
CA ALA A 858 32.86 -1.29 20.90
C ALA A 858 32.85 -0.39 19.65
N LEU A 859 31.78 0.38 19.44
CA LEU A 859 31.63 1.29 18.29
C LEU A 859 32.55 2.53 18.39
N SER A 860 32.73 3.10 19.58
CA SER A 860 33.52 4.31 19.80
C SER A 860 35.03 4.10 19.81
N ASN A 861 35.51 2.92 20.22
CA ASN A 861 36.94 2.62 20.26
C ASN A 861 37.46 2.01 18.94
N GLY A 862 36.61 1.85 17.92
CA GLY A 862 36.95 1.09 16.71
C GLY A 862 37.22 -0.39 17.00
N VAL A 863 36.61 -0.96 18.05
CA VAL A 863 36.86 -2.33 18.55
C VAL A 863 35.59 -3.22 18.50
N GLY A 864 34.62 -2.90 17.64
CA GLY A 864 34.02 -3.98 16.83
C GLY A 864 35.17 -4.65 16.06
N PRO A 865 35.16 -5.96 15.82
CA PRO A 865 36.36 -6.79 15.76
C PRO A 865 37.42 -6.25 14.80
N GLY A 866 38.35 -5.46 15.35
CA GLY A 866 39.62 -5.02 14.76
C GLY A 866 39.82 -3.50 14.63
N GLY A 867 40.27 -2.83 15.70
CA GLY A 867 40.98 -1.53 15.62
C GLY A 867 42.49 -1.80 15.56
N ASN A 868 43.35 -1.15 14.76
CA ASN A 868 43.42 0.26 14.34
C ASN A 868 43.90 0.37 12.85
N PRO A 869 43.15 1.02 11.96
CA PRO A 869 43.62 1.42 10.64
C PRO A 869 44.13 2.87 10.71
N ASN A 870 45.35 3.17 10.25
CA ASN A 870 45.84 4.57 10.12
C ASN A 870 45.08 5.39 9.02
N SER A 871 43.77 5.18 8.83
CA SER A 871 42.93 5.79 7.79
C SER A 871 41.70 6.46 8.43
N PRO A 872 41.28 7.66 7.99
CA PRO A 872 40.25 8.45 8.66
C PRO A 872 38.82 7.89 8.70
N VAL A 873 38.47 6.77 8.03
CA VAL A 873 37.06 6.32 7.92
C VAL A 873 36.84 4.80 7.81
N ASN A 874 37.71 3.96 8.37
CA ASN A 874 37.74 2.55 7.95
C ASN A 874 36.90 1.52 8.75
N ASN A 875 35.88 1.91 9.53
CA ASN A 875 34.82 1.02 10.11
C ASN A 875 33.76 1.82 10.90
N ASP A 876 33.45 3.04 10.47
CA ASP A 876 32.42 3.83 11.11
C ASP A 876 31.05 3.24 10.76
N TRP A 877 30.38 2.62 11.72
CA TRP A 877 29.08 1.97 11.52
C TRP A 877 27.91 2.86 11.95
N TRP A 878 28.17 4.11 12.30
CA TRP A 878 27.13 5.11 12.56
C TRP A 878 26.56 5.64 11.24
N ALA A 879 25.25 5.89 11.22
CA ALA A 879 24.63 6.67 10.15
C ALA A 879 24.99 8.13 10.37
N ARG A 880 25.68 8.72 9.39
CA ARG A 880 26.19 10.09 9.46
C ARG A 880 25.55 10.96 8.42
N THR A 881 25.43 12.25 8.73
CA THR A 881 25.16 13.24 7.69
C THR A 881 26.38 13.42 6.78
N SER A 882 26.21 14.05 5.62
CA SER A 882 27.27 14.51 4.71
C SER A 882 28.37 15.34 5.41
N ASN A 883 28.02 16.07 6.48
CA ASN A 883 28.97 16.84 7.31
C ASN A 883 29.74 15.97 8.32
N GLY A 884 29.45 14.68 8.40
CA GLY A 884 30.07 13.74 9.35
C GLY A 884 29.41 13.67 10.73
N ASP A 885 28.31 14.38 10.98
CA ASP A 885 27.58 14.33 12.26
C ASP A 885 26.78 13.03 12.43
N GLN A 886 26.69 12.50 13.67
CA GLN A 886 25.86 11.32 13.95
C GLN A 886 24.38 11.68 13.93
N THR A 887 23.57 10.83 13.30
CA THR A 887 22.12 11.00 13.25
C THR A 887 21.42 10.40 14.47
N THR A 888 20.31 11.01 14.90
CA THR A 888 19.52 10.59 16.07
C THR A 888 18.05 10.37 15.72
N PHE A 889 17.40 9.44 16.42
CA PHE A 889 16.00 9.06 16.24
C PHE A 889 15.23 9.14 17.57
N GLU A 890 13.99 9.65 17.55
CA GLU A 890 13.06 9.86 18.70
C GLU A 890 13.53 10.85 19.78
N SER A 891 14.80 10.81 20.16
CA SER A 891 15.41 11.68 21.15
C SER A 891 16.86 11.98 20.78
N SER A 892 17.41 13.07 21.32
CA SER A 892 18.83 13.43 21.14
C SER A 892 19.82 12.44 21.75
N ALA A 893 19.34 11.38 22.42
CA ALA A 893 20.16 10.37 23.09
C ALA A 893 20.06 8.98 22.46
N THR A 894 19.45 8.85 21.27
CA THR A 894 19.32 7.57 20.55
C THR A 894 19.89 7.70 19.15
N PHE A 895 20.99 7.00 18.88
CA PHE A 895 21.80 7.14 17.67
C PHE A 895 21.51 6.02 16.66
N VAL A 896 21.58 6.35 15.37
CA VAL A 896 21.27 5.41 14.28
C VAL A 896 22.55 4.81 13.71
N THR A 897 22.52 3.52 13.43
CA THR A 897 23.63 2.80 12.78
C THR A 897 23.37 2.59 11.29
N ASN A 898 24.42 2.75 10.46
CA ASN A 898 24.34 2.43 9.04
C ASN A 898 24.54 0.91 8.85
N ILE A 899 23.45 0.23 8.52
CA ILE A 899 23.37 -1.24 8.42
C ILE A 899 23.52 -1.74 6.97
N THR A 900 23.75 -0.84 6.03
CA THR A 900 23.81 -1.15 4.59
C THR A 900 25.10 -1.85 4.21
N SER A 901 25.13 -2.37 2.98
CA SER A 901 26.32 -3.00 2.39
C SER A 901 27.41 -1.99 1.98
N HIS A 902 27.11 -0.68 1.99
CA HIS A 902 28.05 0.39 1.61
C HIS A 902 29.10 0.68 2.68
N VAL A 903 28.83 0.30 3.92
CA VAL A 903 29.77 0.48 5.03
C VAL A 903 30.83 -0.62 5.01
N THR A 904 32.11 -0.29 5.13
CA THR A 904 33.18 -1.30 5.12
C THR A 904 32.98 -2.37 6.22
N PRO A 905 33.09 -3.67 5.89
CA PRO A 905 33.11 -4.75 6.88
C PRO A 905 34.32 -4.68 7.81
N ALA A 906 34.17 -5.21 9.02
CA ALA A 906 35.27 -5.44 9.93
C ALA A 906 36.31 -6.43 9.34
N PRO A 907 37.57 -6.42 9.79
CA PRO A 907 38.62 -7.34 9.33
C PRO A 907 38.28 -8.83 9.34
N ASN A 908 37.35 -9.26 10.19
CA ASN A 908 36.87 -10.65 10.23
C ASN A 908 35.77 -10.96 9.21
N GLY A 909 35.44 -10.00 8.34
CA GLY A 909 34.39 -10.08 7.32
C GLY A 909 32.98 -9.73 7.79
N ASP A 910 32.77 -9.50 9.10
CA ASP A 910 31.44 -9.15 9.61
C ASP A 910 31.09 -7.70 9.29
N ARG A 911 29.85 -7.44 8.91
CA ARG A 911 29.26 -6.10 8.95
C ARG A 911 28.51 -5.93 10.27
N PHE A 912 28.07 -4.70 10.55
CA PHE A 912 27.36 -4.38 11.80
C PHE A 912 26.19 -5.33 12.11
N PRO A 913 25.31 -5.70 11.14
CA PRO A 913 24.27 -6.69 11.38
C PRO A 913 24.80 -8.02 11.94
N GLN A 914 25.79 -8.64 11.29
CA GLN A 914 26.33 -9.94 11.73
C GLN A 914 27.04 -9.83 13.08
N TRP A 915 27.79 -8.75 13.30
CA TRP A 915 28.47 -8.52 14.57
C TRP A 915 27.47 -8.33 15.72
N MET A 916 26.41 -7.53 15.50
CA MET A 916 25.37 -7.32 16.50
C MET A 916 24.67 -8.63 16.86
N ALA A 917 24.37 -9.50 15.89
CA ALA A 917 23.76 -10.80 16.15
C ALA A 917 24.64 -11.66 17.08
N LYS A 918 25.95 -11.74 16.79
CA LYS A 918 26.91 -12.47 17.64
C LYS A 918 27.01 -11.87 19.05
N SER A 919 27.08 -10.55 19.14
CA SER A 919 27.17 -9.83 20.43
C SER A 919 25.94 -10.09 21.31
N ARG A 920 24.73 -10.01 20.74
CA ARG A 920 23.49 -10.24 21.47
C ARG A 920 23.28 -11.69 21.86
N LYS A 921 23.73 -12.63 21.02
CA LYS A 921 23.76 -14.06 21.39
C LYS A 921 24.61 -14.28 22.64
N ALA A 922 25.82 -13.73 22.66
CA ALA A 922 26.71 -13.83 23.81
C ALA A 922 26.14 -13.18 25.09
N ALA A 923 25.45 -12.05 24.96
CA ALA A 923 24.91 -11.32 26.10
C ALA A 923 23.69 -12.00 26.73
N PHE A 924 22.80 -12.60 25.92
CA PHE A 924 21.46 -13.01 26.39
C PHE A 924 21.11 -14.48 26.14
N PHE A 925 21.70 -15.13 25.14
CA PHE A 925 21.24 -16.44 24.67
C PHE A 925 22.24 -17.58 24.95
N ASP A 926 23.53 -17.28 25.15
CA ASP A 926 24.54 -18.30 25.47
C ASP A 926 24.36 -18.88 26.88
N ALA A 927 24.03 -18.02 27.85
CA ALA A 927 23.79 -18.43 29.23
C ALA A 927 22.36 -18.93 29.48
N VAL A 928 21.44 -18.71 28.53
CA VAL A 928 20.00 -18.97 28.67
C VAL A 928 19.48 -19.70 27.42
N PRO A 929 19.72 -21.01 27.30
CA PRO A 929 19.32 -21.78 26.12
C PRO A 929 17.80 -21.92 25.98
N ASP A 930 17.04 -21.80 27.07
CA ASP A 930 15.60 -22.08 27.14
C ASP A 930 14.68 -21.00 26.52
N TYR A 931 15.25 -19.99 25.85
CA TYR A 931 14.46 -19.07 25.03
C TYR A 931 14.01 -19.72 23.73
N ASP A 932 12.72 -19.59 23.41
CA ASP A 932 12.15 -20.06 22.14
C ASP A 932 12.14 -18.95 21.08
N LEU A 933 12.22 -17.68 21.51
CA LEU A 933 12.01 -16.54 20.64
C LEU A 933 13.05 -15.43 20.83
N TRP A 934 13.51 -14.88 19.72
CA TRP A 934 14.37 -13.69 19.65
C TRP A 934 13.55 -12.53 19.11
N TYR A 935 13.24 -11.55 19.96
CA TYR A 935 12.50 -10.37 19.54
C TYR A 935 13.46 -9.31 19.01
N SER A 936 13.34 -8.99 17.73
CA SER A 936 14.08 -7.96 17.01
C SER A 936 13.21 -6.72 16.88
N ASP A 937 13.46 -5.75 17.75
CA ASP A 937 12.80 -4.46 17.68
C ASP A 937 13.19 -3.67 16.42
N ASN A 938 12.34 -2.72 16.03
CA ASN A 938 12.51 -1.85 14.87
C ASN A 938 12.73 -2.59 13.54
N ALA A 939 11.85 -3.52 13.19
CA ALA A 939 11.77 -4.11 11.86
C ALA A 939 11.19 -3.12 10.83
N PHE A 940 11.81 -1.96 10.72
CA PHE A 940 11.38 -0.87 9.85
C PHE A 940 11.71 -1.16 8.39
N TYR A 941 10.80 -0.81 7.50
CA TYR A 941 10.96 -1.04 6.06
C TYR A 941 11.82 -0.01 5.34
N ARG A 942 12.21 1.02 6.07
CA ARG A 942 13.03 2.14 5.63
C ARG A 942 13.73 2.75 6.86
N PRO A 943 14.83 3.48 6.66
CA PRO A 943 15.41 4.26 7.74
C PRO A 943 14.46 5.37 8.21
N ARG A 944 14.71 5.86 9.43
CA ARG A 944 13.90 6.91 10.08
C ARG A 944 14.50 8.31 9.96
N VAL A 945 15.72 8.42 9.44
CA VAL A 945 16.51 9.65 9.36
C VAL A 945 17.16 9.75 7.99
N ASP A 946 17.29 10.98 7.49
CA ASP A 946 18.10 11.29 6.32
C ASP A 946 19.58 11.26 6.75
N ALA A 947 20.42 10.61 5.96
CA ALA A 947 21.83 10.41 6.23
C ALA A 947 22.57 10.03 4.93
N ASP A 948 23.89 10.14 4.92
CA ASP A 948 24.75 9.56 3.89
C ASP A 948 24.79 8.03 4.05
N TRP A 949 23.74 7.38 3.55
CA TRP A 949 23.51 5.94 3.66
C TRP A 949 24.43 5.16 2.72
N ASN A 950 24.71 5.73 1.55
CA ASN A 950 25.52 5.12 0.49
C ASN A 950 27.03 5.45 0.56
N ARG A 951 27.44 6.37 1.46
CA ARG A 951 28.83 6.83 1.67
C ARG A 951 29.42 7.61 0.49
N ASP A 952 28.61 8.30 -0.30
CA ASP A 952 29.05 9.13 -1.42
C ASP A 952 29.38 10.58 -1.02
N GLY A 953 29.14 10.95 0.23
CA GLY A 953 29.37 12.29 0.77
C GLY A 953 28.16 13.22 0.66
N THR A 954 26.99 12.71 0.25
CA THR A 954 25.72 13.45 0.15
C THR A 954 24.69 12.82 1.10
N ASP A 955 23.84 13.65 1.71
CA ASP A 955 22.73 13.12 2.50
C ASP A 955 21.67 12.50 1.59
N ASP A 956 21.45 11.20 1.73
CA ASP A 956 20.37 10.49 1.09
C ASP A 956 19.07 10.66 1.88
N SER A 957 17.97 10.89 1.15
CA SER A 957 16.63 10.89 1.74
C SER A 957 16.28 9.49 2.25
N LYS A 958 15.72 9.42 3.46
CA LYS A 958 15.18 8.17 4.04
C LYS A 958 14.03 7.55 3.23
N ASP A 959 13.47 8.33 2.31
CA ASP A 959 12.38 7.93 1.43
C ASP A 959 12.89 7.53 0.03
N ASP A 960 14.20 7.61 -0.23
CA ASP A 960 14.82 7.16 -1.48
C ASP A 960 14.63 5.63 -1.69
N PRO A 961 14.15 5.18 -2.87
CA PRO A 961 13.92 3.75 -3.12
C PRO A 961 15.15 2.85 -2.96
N ALA A 962 16.33 3.30 -3.38
CA ALA A 962 17.56 2.51 -3.28
C ALA A 962 17.99 2.37 -1.81
N VAL A 963 17.95 3.47 -1.06
CA VAL A 963 18.24 3.47 0.39
C VAL A 963 17.31 2.52 1.15
N ARG A 964 16.02 2.50 0.80
CA ARG A 964 15.04 1.59 1.43
C ARG A 964 15.41 0.12 1.22
N VAL A 965 15.75 -0.27 -0.01
CA VAL A 965 16.18 -1.64 -0.35
C VAL A 965 17.46 -2.01 0.42
N ASP A 966 18.46 -1.14 0.41
CA ASP A 966 19.74 -1.38 1.09
C ASP A 966 19.58 -1.51 2.61
N TYR A 967 18.73 -0.68 3.21
CA TYR A 967 18.39 -0.76 4.63
C TYR A 967 17.73 -2.10 4.96
N ARG A 968 16.75 -2.53 4.17
CA ARG A 968 16.07 -3.82 4.36
C ARG A 968 17.03 -5.00 4.22
N ASN A 969 17.91 -4.98 3.22
CA ASN A 969 18.96 -6.00 3.07
C ASN A 969 19.87 -6.09 4.32
N GLY A 970 20.16 -4.95 4.97
CA GLY A 970 20.87 -4.91 6.25
C GLY A 970 20.12 -5.63 7.38
N MET A 971 18.80 -5.44 7.47
CA MET A 971 17.94 -6.13 8.46
C MET A 971 17.83 -7.63 8.17
N VAL A 972 17.69 -8.02 6.89
CA VAL A 972 17.69 -9.43 6.48
C VAL A 972 19.00 -10.10 6.83
N ALA A 973 20.13 -9.41 6.66
CA ALA A 973 21.44 -9.91 7.07
C ALA A 973 21.54 -10.14 8.58
N TYR A 974 20.89 -9.32 9.41
CA TYR A 974 20.79 -9.52 10.86
C TYR A 974 20.02 -10.79 11.20
N TRP A 975 18.79 -10.92 10.67
CA TRP A 975 17.92 -12.07 10.96
C TRP A 975 18.48 -13.38 10.41
N SER A 976 19.07 -13.35 9.22
CA SER A 976 19.74 -14.50 8.62
C SER A 976 20.90 -14.97 9.49
N LYS A 977 21.65 -14.03 10.08
CA LYS A 977 22.73 -14.39 11.00
C LYS A 977 22.21 -14.95 12.32
N ILE A 978 21.08 -14.47 12.85
CA ILE A 978 20.44 -15.07 14.02
C ILE A 978 20.03 -16.51 13.72
N ALA A 979 19.35 -16.76 12.59
CA ALA A 979 18.94 -18.10 12.18
C ALA A 979 20.14 -19.05 11.99
N GLU A 980 21.28 -18.56 11.48
CA GLU A 980 22.52 -19.33 11.40
C GLU A 980 23.07 -19.67 12.80
N LEU A 981 23.06 -18.71 13.73
CA LEU A 981 23.63 -18.87 15.07
C LEU A 981 22.74 -19.67 16.04
N ARG A 982 21.42 -19.65 15.82
CA ARG A 982 20.37 -20.32 16.61
C ARG A 982 19.27 -20.82 15.67
N PRO A 983 19.49 -21.93 14.93
CA PRO A 983 18.48 -22.47 14.01
C PRO A 983 17.22 -22.99 14.72
N ASP A 984 17.30 -23.16 16.03
CA ASP A 984 16.21 -23.57 16.92
C ASP A 984 15.34 -22.41 17.41
N ILE A 985 15.76 -21.15 17.23
CA ILE A 985 15.05 -19.97 17.77
C ILE A 985 14.12 -19.34 16.73
N ILE A 986 12.95 -18.90 17.18
CA ILE A 986 12.01 -18.14 16.36
C ILE A 986 12.43 -16.68 16.37
N VAL A 987 12.67 -16.07 15.21
CA VAL A 987 12.95 -14.63 15.11
C VAL A 987 11.63 -13.89 14.91
N MET A 988 11.33 -12.92 15.79
CA MET A 988 10.15 -12.06 15.73
C MET A 988 10.55 -10.62 15.41
N GLY A 989 10.07 -10.07 14.30
CA GLY A 989 10.28 -8.65 13.97
C GLY A 989 9.18 -7.74 14.53
N ASN A 990 9.55 -6.60 15.12
CA ASN A 990 8.61 -5.55 15.51
C ASN A 990 8.25 -4.64 14.34
N VAL A 991 7.00 -4.69 13.88
CA VAL A 991 6.45 -3.84 12.83
C VAL A 991 5.59 -2.75 13.46
N ASP A 992 5.98 -1.50 13.30
CA ASP A 992 5.24 -0.34 13.83
C ASP A 992 3.96 -0.08 13.02
N GLY A 993 2.83 0.13 13.70
CA GLY A 993 1.56 0.54 13.10
C GLY A 993 1.60 1.88 12.34
N LYS A 994 2.60 2.75 12.55
CA LYS A 994 2.85 3.94 11.70
C LYS A 994 3.28 3.61 10.28
N ASP A 995 3.91 2.46 10.11
CA ASP A 995 4.67 2.05 8.93
C ASP A 995 4.08 0.77 8.31
N SER A 996 2.82 0.44 8.65
CA SER A 996 2.13 -0.81 8.28
C SER A 996 2.01 -1.06 6.77
N PHE A 997 2.11 0.00 5.96
CA PHE A 997 2.14 -0.11 4.49
C PHE A 997 3.46 -0.67 3.94
N GLY A 998 4.55 -0.62 4.70
CA GLY A 998 5.87 -1.05 4.25
C GLY A 998 6.47 -2.24 5.00
N GLY A 999 5.86 -2.86 6.02
CA GLY A 999 6.51 -3.90 6.84
C GLY A 999 6.89 -5.21 6.12
N LEU A 1000 6.37 -6.35 6.59
CA LEU A 1000 6.65 -7.67 5.97
C LEU A 1000 6.07 -7.84 4.55
N ARG A 1001 5.43 -6.80 4.01
CA ARG A 1001 4.96 -6.78 2.63
C ARG A 1001 6.09 -6.55 1.63
N GLU A 1002 7.19 -5.94 2.05
CA GLU A 1002 8.30 -5.62 1.15
C GLU A 1002 9.03 -6.91 0.74
N PRO A 1003 9.38 -7.08 -0.54
CA PRO A 1003 9.91 -8.34 -1.08
C PRO A 1003 11.08 -8.93 -0.29
N GLU A 1004 11.97 -8.09 0.24
CA GLU A 1004 13.15 -8.54 0.97
C GLU A 1004 12.82 -9.14 2.34
N TYR A 1005 11.68 -8.77 2.94
CA TYR A 1005 11.26 -9.26 4.27
C TYR A 1005 10.34 -10.48 4.20
N GLN A 1006 9.71 -10.72 3.05
CA GLN A 1006 8.78 -11.83 2.88
C GLN A 1006 9.47 -13.16 3.19
N ARG A 1007 8.85 -13.94 4.08
CA ARG A 1007 9.30 -15.28 4.48
C ARG A 1007 10.69 -15.35 5.11
N VAL A 1008 11.21 -14.25 5.65
CA VAL A 1008 12.48 -14.26 6.41
C VAL A 1008 12.27 -14.57 7.89
N LEU A 1009 11.16 -14.08 8.46
CA LEU A 1009 10.87 -14.18 9.89
C LEU A 1009 9.83 -15.26 10.19
N GLY A 1010 10.00 -16.03 11.26
CA GLY A 1010 9.00 -17.02 11.72
C GLY A 1010 7.87 -16.43 12.56
N SER A 1011 7.97 -15.14 12.87
CA SER A 1011 7.09 -14.45 13.79
C SER A 1011 7.13 -12.93 13.58
N ALA A 1012 6.07 -12.22 13.98
CA ALA A 1012 6.02 -10.78 13.88
C ALA A 1012 5.12 -10.16 14.96
N PHE A 1013 5.41 -8.92 15.33
CA PHE A 1013 4.61 -8.15 16.28
C PHE A 1013 4.15 -6.87 15.62
N LEU A 1014 2.84 -6.68 15.45
CA LEU A 1014 2.26 -5.43 14.98
C LEU A 1014 2.06 -4.51 16.19
N GLU A 1015 3.02 -3.60 16.40
CA GLU A 1015 2.96 -2.66 17.50
C GLU A 1015 1.88 -1.60 17.26
N ALA A 1016 1.04 -1.39 18.28
CA ALA A 1016 0.00 -0.38 18.27
C ALA A 1016 -0.93 -0.46 17.05
N GLY A 1017 -1.40 -1.65 16.67
CA GLY A 1017 -2.43 -1.81 15.64
C GLY A 1017 -3.71 -1.02 15.95
N MET A 1018 -4.04 -0.86 17.24
CA MET A 1018 -5.09 0.05 17.70
C MET A 1018 -4.70 0.81 18.98
N GLY A 1019 -5.36 1.95 19.21
CA GLY A 1019 -5.39 2.65 20.49
C GLY A 1019 -4.33 3.73 20.71
N GLN A 1020 -3.39 3.90 19.77
CA GLN A 1020 -2.46 5.02 19.75
C GLN A 1020 -2.87 6.07 18.71
N SER A 1021 -2.36 7.29 18.86
CA SER A 1021 -2.59 8.41 17.91
C SER A 1021 -2.06 8.15 16.50
N PHE A 1022 -1.30 7.07 16.34
CA PHE A 1022 -0.66 6.67 15.12
C PHE A 1022 -1.07 5.27 14.65
N SER A 1023 -1.92 4.59 15.40
CA SER A 1023 -2.50 3.32 14.98
C SER A 1023 -3.25 3.45 13.66
N GLU A 1024 -3.20 2.39 12.86
CA GLU A 1024 -3.88 2.30 11.57
C GLU A 1024 -5.41 2.50 11.68
N GLU A 1025 -6.02 1.93 12.72
CA GLU A 1025 -7.48 2.01 12.96
C GLU A 1025 -7.96 3.31 13.60
N LYS A 1026 -7.05 4.22 13.99
CA LYS A 1026 -7.43 5.45 14.71
C LYS A 1026 -8.54 6.26 13.99
N PRO A 1027 -9.32 7.09 14.71
CA PRO A 1027 -10.25 8.00 14.06
C PRO A 1027 -9.55 8.87 13.01
N GLY A 1028 -10.05 8.86 11.76
CA GLY A 1028 -9.43 9.55 10.61
C GLY A 1028 -8.16 8.89 10.07
N GLY A 1029 -7.80 7.69 10.55
CA GLY A 1029 -6.76 6.84 9.97
C GLY A 1029 -7.28 6.02 8.79
N LEU A 1030 -6.54 4.98 8.43
CA LEU A 1030 -6.85 4.08 7.31
C LEU A 1030 -8.04 3.16 7.61
N GLY A 1031 -8.34 2.98 8.90
CA GLY A 1031 -9.51 2.26 9.38
C GLY A 1031 -9.29 0.75 9.53
N TRP A 1032 -10.34 0.09 10.00
CA TRP A 1032 -10.28 -1.32 10.43
C TRP A 1032 -9.96 -2.30 9.31
N TYR A 1033 -10.46 -2.04 8.09
CA TYR A 1033 -10.22 -2.91 6.94
C TYR A 1033 -8.73 -2.93 6.54
N SER A 1034 -8.07 -1.78 6.55
CA SER A 1034 -6.64 -1.65 6.29
C SER A 1034 -5.83 -2.38 7.37
N LEU A 1035 -6.14 -2.15 8.65
CA LEU A 1035 -5.50 -2.86 9.76
C LEU A 1035 -5.60 -4.38 9.62
N LYS A 1036 -6.78 -4.88 9.29
CA LYS A 1036 -7.00 -6.31 9.09
C LYS A 1036 -6.16 -6.86 7.93
N GLN A 1037 -6.08 -6.11 6.83
CA GLN A 1037 -5.24 -6.50 5.70
C GLN A 1037 -3.76 -6.53 6.11
N THR A 1038 -3.27 -5.52 6.84
CA THR A 1038 -1.91 -5.49 7.42
C THR A 1038 -1.65 -6.74 8.25
N PHE A 1039 -2.54 -7.03 9.21
CA PHE A 1039 -2.36 -8.17 10.10
C PHE A 1039 -2.36 -9.50 9.35
N HIS A 1040 -3.27 -9.67 8.37
CA HIS A 1040 -3.31 -10.84 7.52
C HIS A 1040 -2.02 -11.00 6.71
N SER A 1041 -1.53 -9.94 6.08
CA SER A 1041 -0.30 -10.03 5.28
C SER A 1041 0.93 -10.32 6.14
N MET A 1042 0.95 -9.94 7.41
CA MET A 1042 2.01 -10.40 8.33
C MET A 1042 1.93 -11.92 8.57
N MET A 1043 0.73 -12.49 8.65
CA MET A 1043 0.57 -13.96 8.73
C MET A 1043 1.14 -14.64 7.47
N ASP A 1044 0.82 -14.13 6.28
CA ASP A 1044 1.24 -14.74 5.01
C ASP A 1044 2.74 -14.64 4.76
N ASN A 1045 3.35 -13.55 5.22
CA ASN A 1045 4.75 -13.23 4.98
C ASN A 1045 5.69 -13.69 6.10
N THR A 1046 5.18 -14.35 7.12
CA THR A 1046 6.02 -15.11 8.06
C THR A 1046 6.21 -16.55 7.57
N ILE A 1047 7.24 -17.24 8.06
CA ILE A 1047 7.36 -18.70 7.92
C ILE A 1047 6.78 -19.39 9.14
N ALA A 1048 6.55 -20.70 9.04
CA ALA A 1048 6.13 -21.51 10.18
C ALA A 1048 7.04 -21.23 11.40
N PRO A 1049 6.46 -20.99 12.59
CA PRO A 1049 5.08 -21.31 12.99
C PRO A 1049 4.06 -20.16 12.85
N HIS A 1050 4.38 -19.06 12.14
CA HIS A 1050 3.47 -17.93 11.93
C HIS A 1050 2.95 -17.28 13.23
N LEU A 1051 3.84 -17.08 14.21
CA LEU A 1051 3.47 -16.48 15.50
C LEU A 1051 3.32 -14.96 15.35
N VAL A 1052 2.19 -14.49 14.83
CA VAL A 1052 1.94 -13.06 14.64
C VAL A 1052 1.09 -12.51 15.78
N THR A 1053 1.57 -11.44 16.42
CA THR A 1053 0.91 -10.79 17.55
C THR A 1053 0.43 -9.40 17.16
N MET A 1054 -0.79 -9.00 17.53
CA MET A 1054 -1.26 -7.62 17.40
C MET A 1054 -1.29 -6.94 18.77
N GLY A 1055 -0.56 -5.82 18.90
CA GLY A 1055 -0.55 -4.97 20.07
C GLY A 1055 -1.69 -3.95 20.06
N ILE A 1056 -2.50 -3.97 21.12
CA ILE A 1056 -3.60 -3.02 21.34
C ILE A 1056 -3.27 -2.17 22.56
N TYR A 1057 -3.37 -0.85 22.42
CA TYR A 1057 -3.22 0.07 23.53
C TYR A 1057 -4.56 0.54 24.06
N GLY A 1058 -4.67 0.72 25.37
CA GLY A 1058 -5.84 1.37 25.93
C GLY A 1058 -5.81 1.48 27.45
N ASP A 1059 -6.88 2.04 27.97
CA ASP A 1059 -7.12 2.20 29.40
C ASP A 1059 -8.55 1.73 29.71
N VAL A 1060 -8.68 0.51 30.22
CA VAL A 1060 -10.00 -0.09 30.52
C VAL A 1060 -10.75 0.66 31.62
N THR A 1061 -10.07 1.49 32.41
CA THR A 1061 -10.69 2.31 33.46
C THR A 1061 -11.40 3.54 32.91
N LYS A 1062 -11.22 3.87 31.62
CA LYS A 1062 -11.84 5.02 30.95
C LYS A 1062 -12.81 4.55 29.89
N SER A 1063 -13.94 5.22 29.72
CA SER A 1063 -14.86 4.93 28.62
C SER A 1063 -14.20 5.25 27.26
N PRO A 1064 -14.28 4.37 26.25
CA PRO A 1064 -15.06 3.12 26.19
C PRO A 1064 -14.32 1.85 26.65
N GLY A 1065 -13.06 1.94 27.10
CA GLY A 1065 -12.34 0.96 27.90
C GLY A 1065 -12.50 -0.50 27.50
N TYR A 1066 -13.33 -1.25 28.24
CA TYR A 1066 -13.61 -2.66 27.99
C TYR A 1066 -14.18 -2.95 26.58
N ALA A 1067 -14.95 -2.03 25.99
CA ALA A 1067 -15.42 -2.18 24.62
C ALA A 1067 -14.26 -2.09 23.60
N GLN A 1068 -13.30 -1.18 23.81
CA GLN A 1068 -12.11 -1.08 22.97
C GLN A 1068 -11.22 -2.33 23.09
N PHE A 1069 -11.06 -2.85 24.31
CA PHE A 1069 -10.38 -4.11 24.55
C PHE A 1069 -11.05 -5.26 23.77
N ARG A 1070 -12.36 -5.44 23.91
CA ARG A 1070 -13.08 -6.51 23.19
C ARG A 1070 -13.05 -6.33 21.68
N TYR A 1071 -13.11 -5.10 21.19
CA TYR A 1071 -12.98 -4.79 19.77
C TYR A 1071 -11.62 -5.24 19.22
N GLY A 1072 -10.53 -4.92 19.93
CA GLY A 1072 -9.19 -5.41 19.59
C GLY A 1072 -9.09 -6.93 19.63
N LEU A 1073 -9.58 -7.56 20.70
CA LEU A 1073 -9.55 -9.02 20.87
C LEU A 1073 -10.31 -9.73 19.75
N CYS A 1074 -11.54 -9.30 19.48
CA CYS A 1074 -12.37 -9.88 18.42
C CYS A 1074 -11.78 -9.62 17.03
N THR A 1075 -11.04 -8.53 16.84
CA THR A 1075 -10.30 -8.28 15.60
C THR A 1075 -9.18 -9.30 15.39
N VAL A 1076 -8.36 -9.58 16.42
CA VAL A 1076 -7.34 -10.64 16.34
C VAL A 1076 -7.98 -11.99 16.07
N LEU A 1077 -9.11 -12.30 16.71
CA LEU A 1077 -9.82 -13.57 16.52
C LEU A 1077 -10.37 -13.75 15.10
N MET A 1078 -10.50 -12.69 14.28
CA MET A 1078 -10.81 -12.84 12.85
C MET A 1078 -9.66 -13.48 12.06
N GLU A 1079 -8.46 -13.55 12.65
CA GLU A 1079 -7.24 -14.19 12.14
C GLU A 1079 -6.72 -15.24 13.15
N ASN A 1080 -5.61 -15.92 12.83
CA ASN A 1080 -5.00 -16.93 13.70
C ASN A 1080 -3.93 -16.36 14.66
N GLY A 1081 -3.95 -15.05 14.92
CA GLY A 1081 -2.89 -14.38 15.67
C GLY A 1081 -3.02 -14.42 17.20
N TYR A 1082 -2.01 -13.83 17.85
CA TYR A 1082 -1.93 -13.61 19.30
C TYR A 1082 -2.40 -12.20 19.64
N PHE A 1083 -3.14 -12.07 20.73
CA PHE A 1083 -3.64 -10.80 21.24
C PHE A 1083 -2.73 -10.28 22.35
N ASN A 1084 -2.19 -9.07 22.19
CA ASN A 1084 -1.45 -8.37 23.25
C ASN A 1084 -2.20 -7.09 23.63
N TYR A 1085 -2.38 -6.85 24.93
CA TYR A 1085 -2.97 -5.61 25.44
C TYR A 1085 -1.97 -4.85 26.32
N THR A 1086 -1.70 -3.59 25.96
CA THR A 1086 -0.81 -2.69 26.69
C THR A 1086 -1.63 -1.61 27.39
N HIS A 1087 -1.56 -1.58 28.72
CA HIS A 1087 -2.27 -0.58 29.53
C HIS A 1087 -1.54 0.76 29.46
N THR A 1088 -2.12 1.76 28.80
CA THR A 1088 -1.42 3.03 28.48
C THR A 1088 -0.77 3.72 29.69
N PRO A 1089 -1.41 3.84 30.87
CA PRO A 1089 -0.79 4.44 32.06
C PRO A 1089 0.48 3.74 32.53
N ASN A 1090 0.59 2.42 32.32
CA ASN A 1090 1.68 1.59 32.80
C ASN A 1090 2.65 1.17 31.70
N SER A 1091 2.36 1.49 30.43
CA SER A 1091 3.12 1.03 29.27
C SER A 1091 3.30 -0.50 29.30
N TYR A 1092 4.50 -1.00 29.04
CA TYR A 1092 4.87 -2.42 29.04
C TYR A 1092 5.22 -2.99 30.42
N TRP A 1093 4.64 -2.42 31.49
CA TRP A 1093 4.80 -2.90 32.86
C TRP A 1093 3.54 -3.62 33.31
N GLY A 1094 3.70 -4.89 33.69
CA GLY A 1094 2.62 -5.71 34.24
C GLY A 1094 1.91 -6.56 33.18
N VAL A 1095 1.50 -7.77 33.59
CA VAL A 1095 0.66 -8.64 32.76
C VAL A 1095 -0.81 -8.31 33.02
N GLN A 1096 -1.50 -7.82 31.99
CA GLN A 1096 -2.93 -7.54 32.07
C GLN A 1096 -3.74 -8.82 31.84
N TRP A 1097 -4.73 -9.08 32.70
CA TRP A 1097 -5.56 -10.29 32.62
C TRP A 1097 -7.04 -9.96 32.61
N PHE A 1098 -7.79 -10.62 31.71
CA PHE A 1098 -9.19 -10.33 31.47
C PHE A 1098 -10.07 -11.57 31.51
N ASP A 1099 -11.34 -11.40 31.91
CA ASP A 1099 -12.33 -12.48 32.01
C ASP A 1099 -12.50 -13.24 30.68
N GLU A 1100 -12.38 -12.54 29.55
CA GLU A 1100 -12.46 -13.10 28.20
C GLU A 1100 -11.36 -14.13 27.89
N TYR A 1101 -10.25 -14.13 28.63
CA TYR A 1101 -9.11 -15.02 28.37
C TYR A 1101 -9.34 -16.44 28.90
N ASP A 1102 -10.00 -16.57 30.05
CA ASP A 1102 -10.11 -17.83 30.80
C ASP A 1102 -11.49 -18.07 31.47
N LEU A 1103 -12.52 -17.35 31.00
CA LEU A 1103 -13.86 -17.35 31.57
C LEU A 1103 -13.86 -16.99 33.06
N ALA A 1104 -13.24 -15.87 33.41
CA ALA A 1104 -13.17 -15.34 34.77
C ALA A 1104 -12.50 -16.31 35.76
N GLY A 1105 -11.34 -16.85 35.39
CA GLY A 1105 -10.50 -17.65 36.27
C GLY A 1105 -10.84 -19.14 36.36
N THR A 1106 -11.67 -19.68 35.45
CA THR A 1106 -12.00 -21.12 35.41
C THR A 1106 -10.92 -22.00 34.75
N SER A 1107 -9.68 -21.47 34.65
CA SER A 1107 -8.45 -22.17 34.26
C SER A 1107 -8.43 -22.87 32.90
N ASN A 1108 -9.04 -22.25 31.87
CA ASN A 1108 -8.95 -22.72 30.49
C ASN A 1108 -8.55 -21.60 29.52
N THR A 1109 -7.27 -21.21 29.49
CA THR A 1109 -6.76 -20.41 28.35
C THR A 1109 -6.97 -21.22 27.07
N GLY A 1110 -7.61 -20.61 26.06
CA GLY A 1110 -8.07 -21.36 24.90
C GLY A 1110 -9.50 -21.89 25.00
N TRP A 1111 -10.36 -21.36 25.88
CA TRP A 1111 -11.71 -21.89 26.10
C TRP A 1111 -12.64 -21.85 24.87
N LEU A 1112 -12.46 -20.92 23.93
CA LEU A 1112 -13.24 -20.91 22.68
C LEU A 1112 -12.98 -22.18 21.86
N GLY A 1113 -11.83 -22.83 22.09
CA GLY A 1113 -11.40 -24.02 21.40
C GLY A 1113 -10.85 -23.70 20.01
N GLU A 1114 -10.93 -24.66 19.10
CA GLU A 1114 -10.38 -24.53 17.75
C GLU A 1114 -11.32 -23.69 16.87
N ALA A 1115 -10.74 -22.98 15.90
CA ALA A 1115 -11.54 -22.27 14.92
C ALA A 1115 -12.25 -23.27 13.99
N ILE A 1116 -13.58 -23.13 13.86
CA ILE A 1116 -14.36 -23.90 12.88
C ILE A 1116 -14.28 -23.20 11.52
N ASP A 1117 -14.39 -21.87 11.53
CA ASP A 1117 -14.33 -21.07 10.32
C ASP A 1117 -12.88 -20.67 10.02
N PRO A 1118 -12.49 -20.59 8.74
CA PRO A 1118 -11.22 -19.98 8.36
C PRO A 1118 -11.18 -18.50 8.82
N PRO A 1119 -10.00 -17.86 8.78
CA PRO A 1119 -9.92 -16.42 8.96
C PRO A 1119 -10.94 -15.67 8.09
N GLN A 1120 -11.63 -14.71 8.68
CA GLN A 1120 -12.79 -14.11 8.06
C GLN A 1120 -12.37 -13.03 7.08
N ARG A 1121 -12.91 -13.00 5.87
CA ARG A 1121 -12.58 -11.99 4.85
C ARG A 1121 -13.73 -11.03 4.58
N SER A 1122 -14.98 -11.50 4.68
CA SER A 1122 -16.19 -10.73 4.41
C SER A 1122 -17.12 -10.65 5.63
N PRO A 1123 -17.99 -9.63 5.72
CA PRO A 1123 -18.96 -9.55 6.81
C PRO A 1123 -19.99 -10.68 6.69
N TRP A 1124 -20.48 -11.14 7.83
CA TRP A 1124 -21.48 -12.20 7.91
C TRP A 1124 -22.91 -11.65 7.80
N SER A 1125 -23.24 -10.60 8.56
CA SER A 1125 -24.59 -10.03 8.58
C SER A 1125 -24.55 -8.57 9.03
N ASN A 1126 -25.29 -7.69 8.36
CA ASN A 1126 -25.36 -6.25 8.67
C ASN A 1126 -23.98 -5.59 8.83
N GLY A 1127 -23.00 -6.04 8.04
CA GLY A 1127 -21.60 -5.60 8.09
C GLY A 1127 -20.82 -6.06 9.35
N VAL A 1128 -21.42 -6.85 10.24
CA VAL A 1128 -20.74 -7.50 11.37
C VAL A 1128 -19.98 -8.72 10.87
N PHE A 1129 -18.73 -8.85 11.29
CA PHE A 1129 -17.91 -10.03 11.01
C PHE A 1129 -18.10 -11.08 12.11
N ARG A 1130 -18.07 -12.36 11.72
CA ARG A 1130 -18.28 -13.49 12.63
C ARG A 1130 -17.27 -14.58 12.36
N ARG A 1131 -16.62 -15.09 13.41
CA ARG A 1131 -15.85 -16.33 13.34
C ARG A 1131 -16.30 -17.33 14.40
N ARG A 1132 -16.64 -18.54 13.98
CA ARG A 1132 -17.05 -19.64 14.87
C ARG A 1132 -15.85 -20.43 15.37
N PHE A 1133 -15.97 -20.89 16.61
CA PHE A 1133 -15.05 -21.79 17.28
C PHE A 1133 -15.83 -22.97 17.88
N THR A 1134 -15.15 -24.05 18.24
CA THR A 1134 -15.80 -25.26 18.76
C THR A 1134 -16.74 -24.98 19.94
N ASN A 1135 -16.35 -24.08 20.83
CA ASN A 1135 -17.08 -23.74 22.05
C ASN A 1135 -17.70 -22.34 22.05
N GLY A 1136 -17.66 -21.60 20.94
CA GLY A 1136 -18.12 -20.21 20.94
C GLY A 1136 -18.07 -19.49 19.60
N VAL A 1137 -18.21 -18.17 19.65
CA VAL A 1137 -18.18 -17.30 18.48
C VAL A 1137 -17.61 -15.93 18.85
N ALA A 1138 -16.81 -15.35 17.96
CA ALA A 1138 -16.38 -13.96 18.04
C ALA A 1138 -17.13 -13.11 17.00
N LEU A 1139 -17.57 -11.93 17.42
CA LEU A 1139 -18.27 -10.96 16.59
C LEU A 1139 -17.58 -9.60 16.69
N VAL A 1140 -17.43 -8.90 15.57
CA VAL A 1140 -16.85 -7.56 15.54
C VAL A 1140 -17.62 -6.64 14.58
N ASN A 1141 -17.97 -5.45 15.08
CA ASN A 1141 -18.55 -4.38 14.27
C ASN A 1141 -17.47 -3.30 14.03
N PRO A 1142 -16.87 -3.24 12.82
CA PRO A 1142 -15.89 -2.22 12.45
C PRO A 1142 -16.33 -0.80 12.81
N ARG A 1143 -15.39 0.06 13.22
CA ARG A 1143 -15.68 1.48 13.51
C ARG A 1143 -16.09 2.26 12.26
N THR A 1144 -15.46 1.97 11.12
CA THR A 1144 -15.67 2.69 9.86
C THR A 1144 -16.11 1.75 8.74
N ASN A 1145 -16.81 2.31 7.74
CA ASN A 1145 -17.05 1.68 6.45
C ASN A 1145 -15.76 1.68 5.61
N LEU A 1146 -15.79 1.00 4.45
CA LEU A 1146 -14.66 0.97 3.50
C LEU A 1146 -14.26 2.36 3.00
N ASP A 1147 -15.20 3.30 2.91
CA ASP A 1147 -14.96 4.69 2.52
C ASP A 1147 -14.46 5.58 3.68
N GLY A 1148 -14.17 4.99 4.85
CA GLY A 1148 -13.69 5.69 6.03
C GLY A 1148 -14.79 6.37 6.87
N THR A 1149 -16.06 6.36 6.45
CA THR A 1149 -17.16 6.95 7.22
C THR A 1149 -17.48 6.15 8.48
N LEU A 1150 -17.88 6.82 9.57
CA LEU A 1150 -18.26 6.14 10.83
C LEU A 1150 -19.50 5.26 10.63
N ARG A 1151 -19.46 4.06 11.22
CA ARG A 1151 -20.58 3.13 11.17
C ARG A 1151 -21.62 3.42 12.24
N ALA A 1152 -22.86 3.01 11.96
CA ALA A 1152 -23.91 2.90 12.95
C ALA A 1152 -23.77 1.60 13.77
N ALA A 1153 -24.46 1.54 14.90
CA ALA A 1153 -24.64 0.29 15.63
C ALA A 1153 -25.36 -0.74 14.74
N ALA A 1154 -24.92 -2.00 14.81
CA ALA A 1154 -25.46 -3.09 13.99
C ALA A 1154 -26.09 -4.15 14.89
N THR A 1155 -27.27 -4.63 14.50
CA THR A 1155 -27.98 -5.71 15.21
C THR A 1155 -27.92 -6.99 14.39
N VAL A 1156 -27.59 -8.10 15.03
CA VAL A 1156 -27.56 -9.44 14.43
C VAL A 1156 -28.52 -10.38 15.16
N ASP A 1157 -29.15 -11.26 14.39
CA ASP A 1157 -30.00 -12.33 14.89
C ASP A 1157 -29.18 -13.59 15.14
N LEU A 1158 -29.29 -14.12 16.36
CA LEU A 1158 -28.64 -15.34 16.85
C LEU A 1158 -29.68 -16.35 17.35
N THR A 1159 -30.95 -16.15 17.02
CA THR A 1159 -32.06 -17.01 17.42
C THR A 1159 -31.83 -18.43 16.95
N GLY A 1160 -31.98 -19.40 17.88
CA GLY A 1160 -31.79 -20.82 17.59
C GLY A 1160 -30.34 -21.29 17.48
N LEU A 1161 -29.34 -20.40 17.62
CA LEU A 1161 -27.93 -20.78 17.53
C LEU A 1161 -27.32 -21.24 18.87
N GLY A 1162 -28.02 -21.00 19.99
CA GLY A 1162 -27.63 -21.51 21.31
C GLY A 1162 -26.37 -20.83 21.87
N TYR A 1163 -26.32 -19.50 21.87
CA TYR A 1163 -25.20 -18.75 22.44
C TYR A 1163 -25.59 -18.00 23.73
N ARG A 1164 -24.60 -17.79 24.60
CA ARG A 1164 -24.72 -16.97 25.82
C ARG A 1164 -23.48 -16.09 26.02
N ARG A 1165 -23.65 -14.97 26.72
CA ARG A 1165 -22.55 -14.13 27.20
C ARG A 1165 -21.70 -14.93 28.19
N ILE A 1166 -20.42 -14.58 28.30
CA ILE A 1166 -19.57 -15.11 29.38
C ILE A 1166 -20.02 -14.51 30.73
N SER A 1167 -19.72 -15.17 31.85
CA SER A 1167 -20.06 -14.71 33.20
C SER A 1167 -18.84 -14.05 33.85
N GLY A 1168 -18.55 -12.82 33.44
CA GLY A 1168 -17.39 -12.04 33.90
C GLY A 1168 -17.71 -11.09 35.05
N THR A 1169 -16.67 -10.63 35.74
CA THR A 1169 -16.74 -9.68 36.86
C THR A 1169 -16.23 -8.28 36.52
N GLN A 1170 -15.35 -8.15 35.53
CA GLN A 1170 -14.69 -6.89 35.15
C GLN A 1170 -15.62 -5.96 34.37
N ASP A 1171 -16.43 -6.50 33.45
CA ASP A 1171 -17.50 -5.78 32.74
C ASP A 1171 -18.81 -6.57 32.85
N SER A 1172 -19.33 -6.67 34.07
CA SER A 1172 -20.52 -7.47 34.39
C SER A 1172 -21.81 -7.01 33.69
N ALA A 1173 -21.84 -5.80 33.13
CA ALA A 1173 -22.97 -5.33 32.32
C ALA A 1173 -23.05 -6.07 30.96
N VAL A 1174 -21.89 -6.30 30.34
CA VAL A 1174 -21.77 -7.00 29.05
C VAL A 1174 -21.58 -8.50 29.27
N ASN A 1175 -20.82 -8.90 30.27
CA ASN A 1175 -20.46 -10.29 30.56
C ASN A 1175 -21.32 -10.84 31.72
N ASN A 1176 -22.65 -10.78 31.57
CA ASN A 1176 -23.61 -11.18 32.60
C ASN A 1176 -24.08 -12.64 32.53
N GLY A 1177 -23.49 -13.47 31.65
CA GLY A 1177 -23.88 -14.87 31.51
C GLY A 1177 -25.21 -15.14 30.81
N ALA A 1178 -25.96 -14.12 30.37
CA ALA A 1178 -27.29 -14.28 29.81
C ALA A 1178 -27.29 -14.95 28.41
N ASN A 1179 -28.38 -15.65 28.10
CA ASN A 1179 -28.62 -16.19 26.76
C ASN A 1179 -28.77 -15.06 25.74
N VAL A 1180 -28.30 -15.29 24.52
CA VAL A 1180 -28.32 -14.29 23.44
C VAL A 1180 -29.06 -14.83 22.24
N THR A 1181 -30.22 -14.23 21.96
CA THR A 1181 -30.99 -14.48 20.72
C THR A 1181 -30.84 -13.33 19.73
N THR A 1182 -30.61 -12.11 20.21
CA THR A 1182 -30.29 -10.93 19.38
C THR A 1182 -29.20 -10.13 20.05
N LEU A 1183 -28.33 -9.51 19.26
CA LEU A 1183 -27.21 -8.72 19.77
C LEU A 1183 -27.04 -7.45 18.95
N THR A 1184 -26.98 -6.30 19.63
CA THR A 1184 -26.60 -5.01 19.04
C THR A 1184 -25.18 -4.66 19.48
N LEU A 1185 -24.30 -4.38 18.51
CA LEU A 1185 -22.93 -3.92 18.72
C LEU A 1185 -22.78 -2.48 18.24
N ALA A 1186 -22.20 -1.61 19.06
CA ALA A 1186 -21.81 -0.27 18.64
C ALA A 1186 -20.71 -0.33 17.56
N ALA A 1187 -20.48 0.77 16.85
CA ALA A 1187 -19.35 0.85 15.93
C ALA A 1187 -18.03 0.85 16.71
N GLY A 1188 -17.08 0.03 16.29
CA GLY A 1188 -15.82 -0.14 17.00
C GLY A 1188 -15.94 -0.99 18.28
N ASP A 1189 -16.87 -1.94 18.29
CA ASP A 1189 -17.11 -2.87 19.41
C ASP A 1189 -17.02 -4.33 18.95
N GLY A 1190 -16.75 -5.22 19.90
CA GLY A 1190 -16.66 -6.66 19.68
C GLY A 1190 -17.16 -7.46 20.87
N ILE A 1191 -17.48 -8.73 20.65
CA ILE A 1191 -17.84 -9.63 21.74
C ILE A 1191 -17.47 -11.08 21.41
N VAL A 1192 -17.09 -11.82 22.45
CA VAL A 1192 -16.99 -13.28 22.44
C VAL A 1192 -18.19 -13.87 23.18
N LEU A 1193 -18.84 -14.87 22.57
CA LEU A 1193 -19.96 -15.59 23.16
C LEU A 1193 -19.62 -17.06 23.28
N ARG A 1194 -20.14 -17.69 24.34
CA ARG A 1194 -19.99 -19.12 24.62
C ARG A 1194 -21.17 -19.89 24.04
N ARG A 1195 -20.91 -21.06 23.47
CA ARG A 1195 -21.93 -22.03 23.05
C ARG A 1195 -22.57 -22.71 24.27
N GLN A 1196 -23.89 -22.84 24.27
CA GLN A 1196 -24.67 -23.45 25.35
C GLN A 1196 -24.38 -24.94 25.51
#